data_AF-A0A5I2E0V0-F1
#
_entry.id   AF-A0A5I2E0V0-F1
#
_cell.length_a   1.000
_cell.length_b   1.000
_cell.length_c   1.000
_cell.angle_alpha   90.00
_cell.angle_beta   90.00
_cell.angle_gamma   90.00
#
_symmetry.space_group_name_H-M   'P 1'
#
loop_
_entity.id
_entity.type
_entity.pdbx_description
1 polymer ?
#
loop_
_entity_poly.entity_id
_entity_poly.type
_entity_poly.pdbx_seq_one_letter_code
_entity_poly.pdbx_strand_id
1 'polypeptide(L)'
;MQIRELFTKQLDRPINGVVKAEQLDEQIIWTELDEYVVTRELDRHLRHFFETYLPGVSHPDDPSVAGKIGIWVSGYFGSGKSHFIKILSYLLGNKKAVNNGQTKAAIEFFKEKISDPLLYGDIHAAVNRNTEVILFNIDSRADTENKEDAILKVFLRVFNERLGYCADHPHIAHLERELDSRGQYEPFKAKFAELTGSSWEEQRDAYGFCRDEMAKAWAYATGQSDASSVQSMENLESMFTLDIANFCKWVREYLDRSDPSGDSKRMVFLVDEVGQFIGNNTQMMLKLQTITENIGTACGGRAWVIVTSQEDIDAVLGDLSAKKGQDFSKIQGRFHTRISLSSSNTNEVIQKRLLEKSEDAKNCLAELFSQKGDILRNQLTFDTSTTAELANYSDNVEFVDHYPFIPYQYLLVQKVFEAIRKVGATGKHLSRGERSLLDAFQNAARQQMNKDIGVLVPFHAFYPAIESFLDTNVKRIFEQAAEKASLDPYDINILKSLFLIRYVDLVKSTIDNLVTLSIEEIDTDKVALKSRIEASLQRLENQLLIVRNGDEYVFLTNEEKEVEQEIKHTQVEATEENRQLARLVFEEVMGNRRQYRYPVNKQDYPLTRFCNGHSIDGSQQTDLVLKVISPLDANFDSYNEQSYKALSQEGNGCILVRLSSEKRIWAEFDTWLKTEKFLAGIRGKRPEQEKLLAEKALENTQRRSRLKLLFDDLVKQAQIFALGNELQSKSASVSNMLDEACAYVIENSFQKLSLLQSCGNNPVQELKSVIMADDMAQLNVNLGEQDPNAAAKKEIELFLNVADEKNQPVYLKELLERFSARPFGWNRDEVMLQVTHLVLLGKAALSTPNGDLPLKRSYEHFTSVRSHSTLRIRRVRQHTEQQVAKAAKLAKDIFNKPFESSEKELANKLLDVLGEWQRLIKEFDFKAKDGNCPGKSTLLTGSRLIASLLELGNNSYALIDGFCQQSNEWQDFAEDFEEVEEFFTRQFDIWQQLRRALNDQFKSNRHALEQNPEAAKALAALQAIYDDKSPYSKLRQVGSLIDQLIAINLQLVEQKRAAALEAINATQQGVAPLVADLPAELQNQAMRPFNLLKERVSNSLSLHEIVSLQQEADDEEDKVLELINRYSAELQARLEAEQAAARKKTAEPPNSDAGTLREPDPSDSPTTTANNSAATVVSHKPIPKPIELVSPAELLGASHIFIETEQDIDTYLATLRSRLQQAIGQGKRVRIK
;
A
#
# COMPACT_ATOMS: atom_id res chain seq x y z
N MET A 1 74.90 -24.19 -6.24
CA MET A 1 74.92 -23.20 -5.15
C MET A 1 73.59 -23.34 -4.44
N GLN A 2 73.62 -23.55 -3.13
CA GLN A 2 72.45 -23.78 -2.30
C GLN A 2 71.90 -22.45 -1.75
N ILE A 3 70.64 -22.42 -1.31
CA ILE A 3 70.02 -21.19 -0.79
C ILE A 3 70.84 -20.57 0.36
N ARG A 4 71.40 -21.38 1.27
CA ARG A 4 72.27 -20.90 2.36
C ARG A 4 73.55 -20.17 1.92
N GLU A 5 74.00 -20.36 0.67
CA GLU A 5 75.25 -19.80 0.11
C GLU A 5 75.02 -18.43 -0.56
N LEU A 6 73.76 -18.00 -0.69
CA LEU A 6 73.39 -16.76 -1.36
C LEU A 6 73.64 -15.49 -0.51
N PHE A 7 73.66 -15.62 0.82
CA PHE A 7 73.54 -14.51 1.76
C PHE A 7 74.87 -14.10 2.38
N THR A 8 75.07 -12.80 2.60
CA THR A 8 76.27 -12.25 3.28
C THR A 8 76.34 -12.65 4.75
N LYS A 9 75.19 -12.66 5.44
CA LYS A 9 75.06 -13.04 6.85
C LYS A 9 74.29 -14.37 6.98
N GLN A 10 74.81 -15.29 7.77
CA GLN A 10 74.25 -16.63 7.99
C GLN A 10 72.78 -16.60 8.46
N LEU A 11 71.93 -17.48 7.92
CA LEU A 11 70.49 -17.53 8.22
C LEU A 11 70.14 -18.24 9.54
N ASP A 12 71.01 -19.10 10.03
CA ASP A 12 70.86 -19.87 11.28
C ASP A 12 71.27 -19.08 12.54
N ARG A 13 71.94 -17.94 12.38
CA ARG A 13 72.34 -17.06 13.51
C ARG A 13 71.15 -16.63 14.40
N PRO A 14 71.35 -16.50 15.72
CA PRO A 14 70.30 -16.03 16.63
C PRO A 14 70.07 -14.52 16.45
N ILE A 15 68.81 -14.11 16.30
CA ILE A 15 68.40 -12.71 16.23
C ILE A 15 67.62 -12.36 17.51
N ASN A 16 68.09 -11.36 18.26
CA ASN A 16 67.50 -10.99 19.55
C ASN A 16 66.10 -10.35 19.39
N GLY A 17 65.05 -11.16 19.52
CA GLY A 17 63.66 -10.73 19.33
C GLY A 17 63.10 -9.78 20.40
N VAL A 18 63.71 -9.72 21.59
CA VAL A 18 63.28 -8.84 22.70
C VAL A 18 64.41 -7.91 23.11
N VAL A 19 64.49 -6.77 22.44
CA VAL A 19 65.27 -5.60 22.88
C VAL A 19 64.65 -5.08 24.19
N LYS A 20 65.34 -5.23 25.32
CA LYS A 20 65.02 -4.53 26.57
C LYS A 20 65.82 -3.23 26.68
N ALA A 21 65.22 -2.20 27.28
CA ALA A 21 65.88 -0.93 27.58
C ALA A 21 67.08 -1.10 28.53
N GLU A 22 66.94 -1.97 29.54
CA GLU A 22 67.90 -2.17 30.64
C GLU A 22 69.03 -3.16 30.32
N GLN A 23 69.02 -3.81 29.15
CA GLN A 23 70.10 -4.71 28.74
C GLN A 23 71.27 -3.91 28.14
N LEU A 24 72.38 -3.88 28.90
CA LEU A 24 73.58 -3.09 28.63
C LEU A 24 74.85 -3.95 28.45
N ASP A 25 74.71 -5.28 28.31
CA ASP A 25 75.84 -6.19 28.08
C ASP A 25 76.57 -5.84 26.77
N GLU A 26 77.89 -5.61 26.82
CA GLU A 26 78.66 -5.04 25.68
C GLU A 26 78.53 -5.85 24.37
N GLN A 27 78.37 -7.17 24.48
CA GLN A 27 78.13 -8.07 23.34
C GLN A 27 76.73 -7.89 22.73
N ILE A 28 75.72 -7.59 23.54
CA ILE A 28 74.37 -7.24 23.07
C ILE A 28 74.41 -5.86 22.41
N ILE A 29 75.11 -4.88 23.00
CA ILE A 29 75.31 -3.56 22.38
C ILE A 29 75.94 -3.70 20.99
N TRP A 30 77.01 -4.50 20.86
CA TRP A 30 77.64 -4.77 19.56
C TRP A 30 76.65 -5.38 18.57
N THR A 31 75.88 -6.39 19.00
CA THR A 31 74.97 -7.13 18.13
C THR A 31 73.79 -6.26 17.67
N GLU A 32 73.21 -5.46 18.57
CA GLU A 32 72.15 -4.50 18.21
C GLU A 32 72.68 -3.41 17.26
N LEU A 33 73.89 -2.87 17.49
CA LEU A 33 74.51 -1.87 16.60
C LEU A 33 74.90 -2.44 15.23
N ASP A 34 75.42 -3.67 15.14
CA ASP A 34 75.76 -4.31 13.86
C ASP A 34 74.52 -4.69 13.05
N GLU A 35 73.47 -5.21 13.70
CA GLU A 35 72.25 -5.64 13.01
C GLU A 35 71.23 -4.50 12.78
N TYR A 36 71.46 -3.31 13.30
CA TYR A 36 70.60 -2.15 13.01
C TYR A 36 70.66 -1.77 11.52
N VAL A 37 69.50 -1.65 10.88
CA VAL A 37 69.36 -1.23 9.48
C VAL A 37 68.77 0.17 9.43
N VAL A 38 69.46 1.09 8.75
CA VAL A 38 68.89 2.38 8.36
C VAL A 38 68.08 2.17 7.07
N THR A 39 66.76 2.34 7.19
CA THR A 39 65.82 2.37 6.06
C THR A 39 65.69 3.79 5.50
N ARG A 40 65.10 3.94 4.31
CA ARG A 40 64.83 5.26 3.70
C ARG A 40 63.91 6.16 4.54
N GLU A 41 63.08 5.56 5.40
CA GLU A 41 62.30 6.28 6.39
C GLU A 41 63.15 6.68 7.60
N LEU A 42 63.96 5.77 8.14
CA LEU A 42 64.82 6.04 9.30
C LEU A 42 65.91 7.09 9.01
N ASP A 43 66.44 7.18 7.77
CA ASP A 43 67.33 8.29 7.38
C ASP A 43 66.66 9.66 7.58
N ARG A 44 65.41 9.81 7.14
CA ARG A 44 64.63 11.05 7.28
C ARG A 44 64.32 11.37 8.74
N HIS A 45 63.98 10.37 9.54
CA HIS A 45 63.69 10.54 10.96
C HIS A 45 64.94 10.86 11.79
N LEU A 46 66.08 10.23 11.49
CA LEU A 46 67.38 10.58 12.07
C LEU A 46 67.77 12.02 11.67
N ARG A 47 67.61 12.39 10.40
CA ARG A 47 67.85 13.75 9.93
C ARG A 47 67.01 14.77 10.67
N HIS A 48 65.69 14.59 10.70
CA HIS A 48 64.79 15.50 11.42
C HIS A 48 65.11 15.58 12.93
N PHE A 49 65.54 14.46 13.54
CA PHE A 49 66.04 14.47 14.91
C PHE A 49 67.29 15.35 15.07
N PHE A 50 68.34 15.11 14.27
CA PHE A 50 69.62 15.81 14.43
C PHE A 50 69.55 17.28 13.98
N GLU A 51 68.72 17.61 12.98
CA GLU A 51 68.37 18.99 12.61
C GLU A 51 67.74 19.79 13.77
N THR A 52 66.92 19.15 14.63
CA THR A 52 66.35 19.80 15.82
C THR A 52 67.32 19.80 17.00
N TYR A 53 68.05 18.70 17.21
CA TYR A 53 68.91 18.50 18.39
C TYR A 53 70.22 19.30 18.32
N LEU A 54 70.90 19.31 17.16
CA LEU A 54 72.21 19.94 16.98
C LEU A 54 72.24 21.45 17.26
N PRO A 55 71.19 22.24 16.95
CA PRO A 55 71.06 23.63 17.42
C PRO A 55 71.19 23.77 18.94
N GLY A 56 70.51 22.94 19.74
CA GLY A 56 70.58 22.99 21.21
C GLY A 56 71.89 22.45 21.78
N VAL A 57 72.55 21.55 21.06
CA VAL A 57 73.93 21.13 21.37
C VAL A 57 74.94 22.27 21.16
N SER A 58 74.71 23.11 20.14
CA SER A 58 75.65 24.14 19.67
C SER A 58 75.43 25.52 20.26
N HIS A 59 74.17 25.89 20.55
CA HIS A 59 73.74 27.18 21.09
C HIS A 59 72.89 26.96 22.35
N PRO A 60 73.53 26.59 23.49
CA PRO A 60 72.84 26.57 24.78
C PRO A 60 72.31 27.96 25.15
N ASP A 61 71.29 27.99 26.01
CA ASP A 61 70.57 29.17 26.48
C ASP A 61 69.79 29.97 25.40
N ASP A 62 69.69 29.49 24.15
CA ASP A 62 68.79 30.06 23.13
C ASP A 62 67.30 29.84 23.51
N PRO A 63 66.50 30.91 23.72
CA PRO A 63 65.09 30.77 24.11
C PRO A 63 64.21 30.05 23.09
N SER A 64 64.56 30.09 21.80
CA SER A 64 63.82 29.44 20.72
C SER A 64 64.01 27.92 20.73
N VAL A 65 65.13 27.43 21.27
CA VAL A 65 65.45 26.00 21.44
C VAL A 65 65.01 25.50 22.82
N ALA A 66 65.25 26.28 23.89
CA ALA A 66 64.85 25.94 25.26
C ALA A 66 63.34 25.65 25.39
N GLY A 67 62.51 26.29 24.55
CA GLY A 67 61.08 26.04 24.49
C GLY A 67 60.63 24.77 23.74
N LYS A 68 61.55 24.03 23.09
CA LYS A 68 61.28 22.93 22.13
C LYS A 68 62.05 21.62 22.42
N ILE A 69 62.51 21.40 23.66
CA ILE A 69 63.34 20.25 24.04
C ILE A 69 62.63 18.88 24.07
N GLY A 70 61.34 18.83 23.71
CA GLY A 70 60.50 17.64 23.72
C GLY A 70 60.39 16.98 22.35
N ILE A 71 60.63 15.68 22.28
CA ILE A 71 60.54 14.89 21.04
C ILE A 71 59.58 13.71 21.25
N TRP A 72 58.55 13.61 20.40
CA TRP A 72 57.51 12.58 20.48
C TRP A 72 57.72 11.52 19.40
N VAL A 73 57.94 10.26 19.79
CA VAL A 73 58.15 9.13 18.88
C VAL A 73 56.89 8.26 18.85
N SER A 74 56.04 8.45 17.85
CA SER A 74 54.75 7.77 17.69
C SER A 74 54.82 6.60 16.69
N GLY A 75 53.78 5.77 16.63
CA GLY A 75 53.64 4.66 15.67
C GLY A 75 53.11 3.38 16.31
N TYR A 76 52.52 2.49 15.50
CA TYR A 76 51.77 1.32 15.95
C TYR A 76 52.58 0.26 16.72
N PHE A 77 51.90 -0.73 17.32
CA PHE A 77 52.58 -1.86 17.96
C PHE A 77 53.27 -2.77 16.93
N GLY A 78 54.53 -2.44 16.66
CA GLY A 78 55.43 -3.12 15.75
C GLY A 78 56.66 -2.27 15.41
N SER A 79 56.46 -0.96 15.24
CA SER A 79 57.28 -0.04 14.43
C SER A 79 58.63 0.40 15.03
N GLY A 80 59.29 -0.49 15.75
CA GLY A 80 60.67 -0.29 16.17
C GLY A 80 60.93 0.79 17.25
N LYS A 81 59.96 1.62 17.65
CA LYS A 81 60.11 2.74 18.62
C LYS A 81 61.13 2.51 19.75
N SER A 82 60.94 1.50 20.59
CA SER A 82 61.85 1.14 21.70
C SER A 82 63.28 0.84 21.25
N HIS A 83 63.43 0.25 20.06
CA HIS A 83 64.73 -0.04 19.44
C HIS A 83 65.33 1.22 18.80
N PHE A 84 64.53 2.09 18.18
CA PHE A 84 64.96 3.39 17.69
C PHE A 84 65.51 4.26 18.83
N ILE A 85 64.77 4.42 19.94
CA ILE A 85 65.27 5.20 21.08
C ILE A 85 66.48 4.54 21.76
N LYS A 86 66.56 3.20 21.81
CA LYS A 86 67.74 2.51 22.37
C LYS A 86 69.00 2.69 21.53
N ILE A 87 68.88 2.57 20.21
CA ILE A 87 69.99 2.79 19.27
C ILE A 87 70.40 4.28 19.26
N LEU A 88 69.42 5.18 19.36
CA LEU A 88 69.66 6.61 19.56
C LEU A 88 70.35 6.90 20.90
N SER A 89 70.04 6.16 21.98
CA SER A 89 70.72 6.32 23.28
C SER A 89 72.18 5.86 23.21
N TYR A 90 72.47 4.80 22.46
CA TYR A 90 73.84 4.34 22.19
C TYR A 90 74.63 5.34 21.33
N LEU A 91 73.98 5.94 20.31
CA LEU A 91 74.57 7.02 19.52
C LEU A 91 74.88 8.26 20.38
N LEU A 92 73.86 8.84 21.03
CA LEU A 92 73.99 10.09 21.81
C LEU A 92 74.99 9.97 22.96
N GLY A 93 75.06 8.81 23.62
CA GLY A 93 76.04 8.52 24.66
C GLY A 93 77.38 7.96 24.15
N ASN A 94 77.61 8.00 22.83
CA ASN A 94 78.73 7.43 22.07
C ASN A 94 79.26 6.09 22.63
N LYS A 95 78.35 5.18 22.95
CA LYS A 95 78.70 3.97 23.71
C LYS A 95 79.68 3.11 22.94
N LYS A 96 80.73 2.65 23.64
CA LYS A 96 81.69 1.69 23.11
C LYS A 96 81.14 0.29 23.32
N ALA A 97 81.22 -0.54 22.29
CA ALA A 97 80.87 -1.95 22.34
C ALA A 97 82.12 -2.79 22.10
N VAL A 98 82.21 -3.95 22.78
CA VAL A 98 83.36 -4.85 22.69
C VAL A 98 82.88 -6.23 22.24
N ASN A 99 83.54 -6.78 21.22
CA ASN A 99 83.27 -8.13 20.72
C ASN A 99 84.56 -8.77 20.19
N ASN A 100 84.88 -9.98 20.62
CA ASN A 100 86.06 -10.75 20.20
C ASN A 100 87.39 -9.94 20.22
N GLY A 101 87.55 -9.05 21.20
CA GLY A 101 88.74 -8.19 21.35
C GLY A 101 88.78 -6.95 20.45
N GLN A 102 87.79 -6.73 19.58
CA GLN A 102 87.58 -5.46 18.90
C GLN A 102 86.71 -4.55 19.77
N THR A 103 87.08 -3.27 19.85
CA THR A 103 86.25 -2.21 20.44
C THR A 103 85.86 -1.23 19.36
N LYS A 104 84.57 -0.95 19.20
CA LYS A 104 84.04 0.09 18.30
C LYS A 104 83.14 1.06 19.06
N ALA A 105 83.16 2.33 18.69
CA ALA A 105 82.22 3.34 19.18
C ALA A 105 80.91 3.30 18.37
N ALA A 106 79.77 3.65 18.99
CA ALA A 106 78.45 3.55 18.36
C ALA A 106 78.36 4.22 16.98
N ILE A 107 79.01 5.38 16.82
CA ILE A 107 79.05 6.12 15.55
C ILE A 107 79.80 5.40 14.42
N GLU A 108 80.79 4.57 14.74
CA GLU A 108 81.60 3.86 13.74
C GLU A 108 80.78 2.80 13.00
N PHE A 109 79.78 2.20 13.66
CA PHE A 109 78.81 1.29 13.02
C PHE A 109 77.90 2.00 12.01
N PHE A 110 77.69 3.31 12.14
CA PHE A 110 76.80 4.08 11.26
C PHE A 110 77.51 4.63 10.01
N LYS A 111 78.84 4.67 10.01
CA LYS A 111 79.66 5.16 8.89
C LYS A 111 79.42 4.41 7.57
N GLU A 112 79.11 3.12 7.65
CA GLU A 112 78.81 2.26 6.49
C GLU A 112 77.30 2.15 6.21
N LYS A 113 76.45 2.73 7.08
CA LYS A 113 74.98 2.59 7.04
C LYS A 113 74.25 3.85 6.61
N ILE A 114 74.91 5.01 6.72
CA ILE A 114 74.40 6.31 6.28
C ILE A 114 75.11 6.66 4.97
N SER A 115 74.35 6.73 3.88
CA SER A 115 74.87 7.06 2.54
C SER A 115 75.08 8.56 2.31
N ASP A 116 74.52 9.42 3.17
CA ASP A 116 74.67 10.87 3.09
C ASP A 116 75.79 11.39 4.02
N PRO A 117 76.87 11.98 3.48
CA PRO A 117 77.94 12.58 4.28
C PRO A 117 77.48 13.72 5.19
N LEU A 118 76.41 14.46 4.84
CA LEU A 118 75.90 15.56 5.66
C LEU A 118 75.27 15.04 6.95
N LEU A 119 74.32 14.10 6.85
CA LEU A 119 73.69 13.47 8.00
C LEU A 119 74.71 12.78 8.92
N TYR A 120 75.71 12.09 8.36
CA TYR A 120 76.79 11.52 9.16
C TYR A 120 77.61 12.62 9.88
N GLY A 121 77.83 13.77 9.23
CA GLY A 121 78.47 14.94 9.81
C GLY A 121 77.70 15.54 10.99
N ASP A 122 76.38 15.69 10.86
CA ASP A 122 75.51 16.23 11.92
C ASP A 122 75.47 15.31 13.15
N ILE A 123 75.38 13.99 12.91
CA ILE A 123 75.49 12.97 13.96
C ILE A 123 76.87 13.07 14.63
N HIS A 124 77.95 13.17 13.85
CA HIS A 124 79.31 13.30 14.37
C HIS A 124 79.51 14.60 15.18
N ALA A 125 78.84 15.70 14.82
CA ALA A 125 78.89 16.94 15.58
C ALA A 125 78.12 16.84 16.92
N ALA A 126 76.98 16.14 16.94
CA ALA A 126 76.19 15.92 18.15
C ALA A 126 76.83 14.91 19.13
N VAL A 127 77.38 13.81 18.60
CA VAL A 127 77.85 12.63 19.37
C VAL A 127 79.25 12.83 19.99
N ASN A 128 80.03 13.81 19.53
CA ASN A 128 81.34 14.15 20.11
C ASN A 128 81.26 15.12 21.32
N ARG A 129 80.11 15.20 22.00
CA ARG A 129 79.85 16.12 23.13
C ARG A 129 79.53 15.34 24.39
N ASN A 130 79.92 15.86 25.56
CA ASN A 130 79.68 15.16 26.82
C ASN A 130 78.17 15.16 27.17
N THR A 131 77.51 14.04 26.86
CA THR A 131 76.06 13.88 26.91
C THR A 131 75.72 12.66 27.77
N GLU A 132 75.12 12.91 28.93
CA GLU A 132 74.63 11.87 29.83
C GLU A 132 73.27 11.35 29.35
N VAL A 133 73.11 10.03 29.29
CA VAL A 133 71.97 9.41 28.61
C VAL A 133 71.29 8.38 29.50
N ILE A 134 70.02 8.62 29.80
CA ILE A 134 69.17 7.84 30.70
C ILE A 134 68.02 7.27 29.88
N LEU A 135 68.06 5.96 29.61
CA LEU A 135 67.02 5.21 28.91
C LEU A 135 66.27 4.33 29.92
N PHE A 136 64.94 4.45 29.98
CA PHE A 136 64.11 3.67 30.88
C PHE A 136 62.70 3.45 30.31
N ASN A 137 62.03 2.39 30.75
CA ASN A 137 60.61 2.15 30.49
C ASN A 137 59.81 2.65 31.71
N ILE A 138 58.72 3.39 31.48
CA ILE A 138 57.97 4.00 32.58
C ILE A 138 56.98 3.04 33.25
N ASP A 139 56.35 2.14 32.48
CA ASP A 139 55.45 1.09 33.00
C ASP A 139 56.19 0.18 34.01
N SER A 140 57.48 -0.12 33.77
CA SER A 140 58.27 -1.03 34.61
C SER A 140 58.91 -0.40 35.84
N ARG A 141 58.90 0.94 35.99
CA ARG A 141 59.57 1.65 37.10
C ARG A 141 58.63 2.47 38.00
N ALA A 142 57.32 2.49 37.69
CA ALA A 142 56.31 3.25 38.42
C ALA A 142 55.57 2.43 39.49
N ASP A 143 55.51 2.95 40.72
CA ASP A 143 54.81 2.29 41.82
C ASP A 143 53.30 2.61 41.80
N THR A 144 52.44 1.59 41.91
CA THR A 144 50.99 1.70 41.65
C THR A 144 50.16 2.53 42.63
N GLU A 145 50.72 2.92 43.78
CA GLU A 145 49.96 3.48 44.90
C GLU A 145 49.61 4.97 44.75
N ASN A 146 50.47 5.76 44.09
CA ASN A 146 50.34 7.23 44.02
C ASN A 146 50.24 7.73 42.57
N LYS A 147 49.06 7.53 41.98
CA LYS A 147 48.82 7.73 40.54
C LYS A 147 49.09 9.16 40.03
N GLU A 148 48.85 10.19 40.82
CA GLU A 148 48.96 11.56 40.32
C GLU A 148 50.41 12.05 40.11
N ASP A 149 51.38 11.61 40.91
CA ASP A 149 52.79 12.08 40.83
C ASP A 149 53.76 11.03 40.27
N ALA A 150 53.23 9.90 39.77
CA ALA A 150 54.03 8.77 39.33
C ALA A 150 55.11 9.14 38.31
N ILE A 151 54.81 9.99 37.32
CA ILE A 151 55.81 10.43 36.30
C ILE A 151 56.99 11.16 36.97
N LEU A 152 56.72 12.14 37.85
CA LEU A 152 57.78 12.90 38.53
C LEU A 152 58.63 11.99 39.43
N LYS A 153 57.99 11.05 40.13
CA LYS A 153 58.67 10.05 40.96
C LYS A 153 59.60 9.17 40.13
N VAL A 154 59.16 8.65 38.98
CA VAL A 154 60.03 7.83 38.10
C VAL A 154 61.19 8.65 37.53
N PHE A 155 60.95 9.86 37.03
CA PHE A 155 62.02 10.75 36.53
C PHE A 155 63.08 11.03 37.60
N LEU A 156 62.68 11.24 38.87
CA LEU A 156 63.61 11.41 39.98
C LEU A 156 64.33 10.10 40.35
N ARG A 157 63.62 8.96 40.37
CA ARG A 157 64.16 7.61 40.66
C ARG A 157 65.34 7.28 39.73
N VAL A 158 65.14 7.39 38.41
CA VAL A 158 66.17 7.06 37.41
C VAL A 158 67.29 8.10 37.35
N PHE A 159 67.01 9.37 37.68
CA PHE A 159 68.04 10.40 37.81
C PHE A 159 68.94 10.13 39.03
N ASN A 160 68.36 9.79 40.19
CA ASN A 160 69.10 9.42 41.39
C ASN A 160 69.96 8.17 41.17
N GLU A 161 69.37 7.11 40.60
CA GLU A 161 70.05 5.86 40.24
C GLU A 161 71.26 6.11 39.33
N ARG A 162 71.14 6.99 38.32
CA ARG A 162 72.27 7.36 37.45
C ARG A 162 73.37 8.16 38.16
N LEU A 163 73.07 8.84 39.25
CA LEU A 163 74.04 9.53 40.10
C LEU A 163 74.59 8.64 41.23
N GLY A 164 74.13 7.39 41.35
CA GLY A 164 74.51 6.45 42.42
C GLY A 164 73.72 6.62 43.72
N TYR A 165 72.80 7.58 43.79
CA TYR A 165 71.93 7.82 44.95
C TYR A 165 70.81 6.77 45.07
N CYS A 166 70.12 6.76 46.20
CA CYS A 166 68.98 5.89 46.48
C CYS A 166 67.87 6.13 45.44
N ALA A 167 67.46 5.07 44.76
CA ALA A 167 66.38 5.15 43.77
C ALA A 167 65.01 5.28 44.47
N ASP A 168 64.79 4.48 45.52
CA ASP A 168 63.45 4.16 46.02
C ASP A 168 62.99 5.10 47.15
N HIS A 169 63.90 5.86 47.75
CA HIS A 169 63.62 6.81 48.83
C HIS A 169 64.12 8.23 48.47
N PRO A 170 63.27 9.06 47.85
CA PRO A 170 63.63 10.41 47.38
C PRO A 170 64.23 11.35 48.43
N HIS A 171 63.80 11.22 49.69
CA HIS A 171 64.31 11.97 50.84
C HIS A 171 65.74 11.53 51.22
N ILE A 172 66.02 10.22 51.20
CA ILE A 172 67.37 9.68 51.41
C ILE A 172 68.31 10.13 50.27
N ALA A 173 67.85 10.09 49.02
CA ALA A 173 68.62 10.59 47.89
C ALA A 173 68.90 12.11 47.96
N HIS A 174 68.00 12.90 48.56
CA HIS A 174 68.28 14.31 48.83
C HIS A 174 69.38 14.47 49.89
N LEU A 175 69.37 13.68 50.97
CA LEU A 175 70.44 13.64 51.96
C LEU A 175 71.80 13.29 51.35
N GLU A 176 71.85 12.25 50.50
CA GLU A 176 73.10 11.86 49.84
C GLU A 176 73.63 12.97 48.92
N ARG A 177 72.73 13.64 48.18
CA ARG A 177 73.06 14.78 47.32
C ARG A 177 73.54 16.02 48.10
N GLU A 178 72.97 16.29 49.27
CA GLU A 178 73.43 17.36 50.17
C GLU A 178 74.83 17.07 50.70
N LEU A 179 75.09 15.84 51.18
CA LEU A 179 76.43 15.43 51.63
C LEU A 179 77.46 15.52 50.50
N ASP A 180 77.12 15.02 49.32
CA ASP A 180 78.01 15.01 48.15
C ASP A 180 78.33 16.43 47.68
N SER A 181 77.34 17.33 47.61
CA SER A 181 77.55 18.74 47.26
C SER A 181 78.51 19.49 48.21
N ARG A 182 78.71 18.96 49.42
CA ARG A 182 79.61 19.49 50.46
C ARG A 182 80.92 18.70 50.60
N GLY A 183 81.12 17.64 49.80
CA GLY A 183 82.26 16.72 49.93
C GLY A 183 82.23 15.82 51.18
N GLN A 184 81.07 15.70 51.83
CA GLN A 184 80.88 15.00 53.10
C GLN A 184 80.36 13.56 52.93
N TYR A 185 80.00 13.13 51.71
CA TYR A 185 79.39 11.82 51.46
C TYR A 185 80.37 10.65 51.65
N GLU A 186 81.60 10.72 51.16
CA GLU A 186 82.60 9.66 51.41
C GLU A 186 82.99 9.54 52.90
N PRO A 187 83.22 10.66 53.65
CA PRO A 187 83.34 10.61 55.11
C PRO A 187 82.14 9.97 55.83
N PHE A 188 80.91 10.24 55.38
CA PHE A 188 79.69 9.62 55.90
C PHE A 188 79.67 8.11 55.65
N LYS A 189 79.90 7.66 54.41
CA LYS A 189 79.90 6.24 54.06
C LYS A 189 81.01 5.47 54.78
N ALA A 190 82.22 6.03 54.85
CA ALA A 190 83.32 5.43 55.59
C ALA A 190 83.00 5.26 57.09
N LYS A 191 82.37 6.26 57.71
CA LYS A 191 81.96 6.17 59.12
C LYS A 191 80.78 5.23 59.34
N PHE A 192 79.82 5.19 58.42
CA PHE A 192 78.71 4.23 58.47
C PHE A 192 79.24 2.79 58.41
N ALA A 193 80.14 2.49 57.48
CA ALA A 193 80.76 1.17 57.36
C ALA A 193 81.61 0.77 58.57
N GLU A 194 82.25 1.72 59.25
CA GLU A 194 82.93 1.48 60.54
C GLU A 194 81.95 1.09 61.65
N LEU A 195 80.73 1.62 61.63
CA LEU A 195 79.69 1.39 62.63
C LEU A 195 78.85 0.12 62.38
N THR A 196 78.54 -0.20 61.12
CA THR A 196 77.64 -1.31 60.75
C THR A 196 78.34 -2.55 60.19
N GLY A 197 79.58 -2.41 59.68
CA GLY A 197 80.30 -3.48 59.00
C GLY A 197 79.76 -3.81 57.60
N SER A 198 78.95 -2.94 56.99
CA SER A 198 78.46 -3.06 55.60
C SER A 198 78.56 -1.71 54.88
N SER A 199 78.44 -1.68 53.55
CA SER A 199 78.38 -0.39 52.86
C SER A 199 77.06 0.34 53.16
N TRP A 200 77.06 1.66 52.98
CA TRP A 200 75.83 2.45 53.04
C TRP A 200 74.89 2.09 51.88
N GLU A 201 75.48 1.87 50.69
CA GLU A 201 74.78 1.50 49.46
C GLU A 201 73.98 0.19 49.59
N GLU A 202 74.42 -0.76 50.42
CA GLU A 202 73.71 -2.02 50.72
C GLU A 202 72.61 -1.89 51.80
N GLN A 203 72.67 -0.89 52.69
CA GLN A 203 71.77 -0.77 53.84
C GLN A 203 70.77 0.39 53.76
N ARG A 204 70.97 1.35 52.85
CA ARG A 204 70.11 2.56 52.72
C ARG A 204 68.63 2.27 52.43
N ASP A 205 68.32 1.16 51.77
CA ASP A 205 66.94 0.74 51.50
C ASP A 205 66.24 0.21 52.76
N ALA A 206 67.00 -0.07 53.83
CA ALA A 206 66.54 -0.46 55.15
C ALA A 206 66.81 0.61 56.23
N TYR A 207 67.01 1.88 55.84
CA TYR A 207 67.43 2.99 56.72
C TYR A 207 66.64 3.12 58.04
N GLY A 208 65.36 2.72 58.06
CA GLY A 208 64.51 2.70 59.25
C GLY A 208 65.05 1.85 60.40
N PHE A 209 65.86 0.83 60.13
CA PHE A 209 66.51 -0.03 61.14
C PHE A 209 67.90 0.47 61.57
N CYS A 210 68.53 1.37 60.80
CA CYS A 210 69.90 1.85 61.01
C CYS A 210 69.95 3.34 61.41
N ARG A 211 68.84 3.89 61.93
CA ARG A 211 68.68 5.33 62.22
C ARG A 211 69.72 5.86 63.21
N ASP A 212 70.10 5.08 64.21
CA ASP A 212 71.11 5.45 65.21
C ASP A 212 72.51 5.53 64.59
N GLU A 213 72.89 4.58 63.74
CA GLU A 213 74.18 4.50 63.07
C GLU A 213 74.29 5.56 61.97
N MET A 214 73.19 5.80 61.26
CA MET A 214 73.04 6.88 60.29
C MET A 214 73.19 8.25 60.96
N ALA A 215 72.57 8.47 62.14
CA ALA A 215 72.72 9.72 62.89
C ALA A 215 74.15 9.94 63.40
N LYS A 216 74.85 8.88 63.87
CA LYS A 216 76.25 8.94 64.30
C LYS A 216 77.21 9.22 63.12
N ALA A 217 76.98 8.57 61.98
CA ALA A 217 77.74 8.81 60.74
C ALA A 217 77.51 10.24 60.21
N TRP A 218 76.27 10.74 60.28
CA TRP A 218 75.92 12.12 59.94
C TRP A 218 76.60 13.14 60.86
N ALA A 219 76.55 12.95 62.18
CA ALA A 219 77.22 13.81 63.17
C ALA A 219 78.72 13.95 62.85
N TYR A 220 79.38 12.81 62.60
CA TYR A 220 80.80 12.76 62.22
C TYR A 220 81.09 13.48 60.89
N ALA A 221 80.32 13.21 59.84
CA ALA A 221 80.57 13.76 58.50
C ALA A 221 80.24 15.27 58.40
N THR A 222 79.23 15.74 59.15
CA THR A 222 78.76 17.13 59.10
C THR A 222 79.35 18.03 60.19
N GLY A 223 79.93 17.47 61.25
CA GLY A 223 80.40 18.19 62.43
C GLY A 223 79.28 18.70 63.35
N GLN A 224 78.06 18.17 63.20
CA GLN A 224 76.91 18.49 64.06
C GLN A 224 76.96 17.71 65.39
N SER A 225 76.22 18.18 66.40
CA SER A 225 76.03 17.43 67.63
C SER A 225 75.09 16.23 67.40
N ASP A 226 75.22 15.18 68.22
CA ASP A 226 74.39 13.98 68.11
C ASP A 226 72.88 14.31 68.20
N ALA A 227 72.50 15.21 69.13
CA ALA A 227 71.11 15.66 69.28
C ALA A 227 70.57 16.39 68.04
N SER A 228 71.37 17.26 67.41
CA SER A 228 71.02 17.92 66.14
C SER A 228 70.93 16.92 64.99
N SER A 229 71.76 15.88 65.03
CA SER A 229 71.84 14.84 64.00
C SER A 229 70.62 13.92 64.05
N VAL A 230 70.26 13.43 65.24
CA VAL A 230 69.03 12.65 65.46
C VAL A 230 67.80 13.46 65.05
N GLN A 231 67.67 14.71 65.51
CA GLN A 231 66.55 15.57 65.12
C GLN A 231 66.48 15.82 63.60
N SER A 232 67.63 15.85 62.91
CA SER A 232 67.69 15.97 61.45
C SER A 232 67.24 14.67 60.74
N MET A 233 67.56 13.50 61.29
CA MET A 233 67.08 12.21 60.76
C MET A 233 65.58 12.01 61.00
N GLU A 234 65.06 12.45 62.15
CA GLU A 234 63.62 12.34 62.49
C GLU A 234 62.73 13.23 61.60
N ASN A 235 63.23 14.39 61.15
CA ASN A 235 62.48 15.33 60.30
C ASN A 235 62.78 15.18 58.80
N LEU A 236 63.59 14.19 58.41
CA LEU A 236 64.07 14.01 57.03
C LEU A 236 62.90 13.73 56.06
N GLU A 237 61.95 12.90 56.48
CA GLU A 237 60.74 12.58 55.71
C GLU A 237 59.74 13.75 55.66
N SER A 238 59.63 14.55 56.74
CA SER A 238 58.65 15.64 56.87
C SER A 238 59.09 16.96 56.24
N MET A 239 60.40 17.18 56.07
CA MET A 239 60.96 18.36 55.40
C MET A 239 61.12 18.21 53.88
N PHE A 240 60.99 17.00 53.32
CA PHE A 240 61.20 16.76 51.90
C PHE A 240 59.93 17.06 51.06
N THR A 241 59.95 18.14 50.28
CA THR A 241 58.90 18.46 49.31
C THR A 241 59.29 18.09 47.87
N LEU A 242 58.59 17.10 47.32
CA LEU A 242 58.74 16.70 45.92
C LEU A 242 57.90 17.61 45.00
N ASP A 243 58.56 18.45 44.22
CA ASP A 243 57.93 19.20 43.12
C ASP A 243 58.80 19.22 41.86
N ILE A 244 58.21 19.69 40.75
CA ILE A 244 58.86 19.73 39.44
C ILE A 244 60.01 20.76 39.41
N ALA A 245 59.90 21.87 40.15
CA ALA A 245 60.89 22.94 40.15
C ALA A 245 62.19 22.50 40.84
N ASN A 246 62.07 21.84 41.99
CA ASN A 246 63.18 21.21 42.72
C ASN A 246 63.87 20.14 41.86
N PHE A 247 63.11 19.28 41.17
CA PHE A 247 63.69 18.32 40.23
C PHE A 247 64.49 19.00 39.12
N CYS A 248 63.93 20.01 38.45
CA CYS A 248 64.62 20.75 37.39
C CYS A 248 65.86 21.51 37.91
N LYS A 249 65.81 22.00 39.15
CA LYS A 249 66.95 22.61 39.85
C LYS A 249 68.09 21.60 40.08
N TRP A 250 67.79 20.39 40.55
CA TRP A 250 68.80 19.34 40.74
C TRP A 250 69.42 18.84 39.43
N VAL A 251 68.62 18.72 38.35
CA VAL A 251 69.13 18.41 37.00
C VAL A 251 70.08 19.52 36.52
N ARG A 252 69.68 20.79 36.67
CA ARG A 252 70.53 21.94 36.34
C ARG A 252 71.82 21.94 37.17
N GLU A 253 71.75 21.74 38.47
CA GLU A 253 72.93 21.68 39.36
C GLU A 253 73.91 20.59 38.94
N TYR A 254 73.44 19.43 38.47
CA TYR A 254 74.30 18.40 37.90
C TYR A 254 74.98 18.83 36.58
N LEU A 255 74.27 19.54 35.71
CA LEU A 255 74.79 20.06 34.44
C LEU A 255 75.76 21.25 34.63
N ASP A 256 75.57 22.04 35.69
CA ASP A 256 76.42 23.18 36.06
C ASP A 256 77.68 22.74 36.84
N ARG A 257 77.73 21.51 37.39
CA ARG A 257 78.97 20.91 37.94
C ARG A 257 79.98 20.64 36.82
N SER A 258 81.07 21.40 36.78
CA SER A 258 82.14 21.33 35.78
C SER A 258 82.61 19.91 35.43
N ASP A 259 82.88 19.68 34.15
CA ASP A 259 83.74 18.60 33.66
C ASP A 259 85.19 19.14 33.58
N PRO A 260 86.22 18.44 34.08
CA PRO A 260 87.63 18.80 33.81
C PRO A 260 88.00 18.93 32.32
N SER A 261 87.18 18.42 31.38
CA SER A 261 87.35 18.65 29.93
C SER A 261 87.05 20.08 29.46
N GLY A 262 86.19 20.81 30.18
CA GLY A 262 85.70 22.14 29.79
C GLY A 262 84.52 22.16 28.78
N ASP A 263 84.03 21.02 28.28
CA ASP A 263 82.75 20.99 27.54
C ASP A 263 81.56 21.06 28.52
N SER A 264 80.45 21.67 28.08
CA SER A 264 79.25 21.77 28.92
C SER A 264 78.53 20.42 28.96
N LYS A 265 78.24 19.90 30.16
CA LYS A 265 77.47 18.66 30.30
C LYS A 265 76.07 18.85 29.72
N ARG A 266 75.59 17.80 29.04
CA ARG A 266 74.23 17.70 28.48
C ARG A 266 73.55 16.45 29.05
N MET A 267 72.22 16.39 29.04
CA MET A 267 71.47 15.23 29.50
C MET A 267 70.29 14.90 28.58
N VAL A 268 70.03 13.61 28.33
CA VAL A 268 68.89 13.15 27.54
C VAL A 268 68.15 12.05 28.29
N PHE A 269 66.89 12.31 28.61
CA PHE A 269 65.94 11.31 29.12
C PHE A 269 65.22 10.68 27.92
N LEU A 270 65.33 9.36 27.77
CA LEU A 270 64.59 8.58 26.78
C LEU A 270 63.62 7.65 27.51
N VAL A 271 62.33 7.92 27.36
CA VAL A 271 61.26 7.29 28.14
C VAL A 271 60.40 6.41 27.23
N ASP A 272 60.45 5.11 27.45
CA ASP A 272 59.69 4.14 26.67
C ASP A 272 58.29 3.87 27.26
N GLU A 273 57.32 3.66 26.38
CA GLU A 273 55.91 3.31 26.63
C GLU A 273 55.05 4.39 27.34
N VAL A 274 55.50 5.65 27.33
CA VAL A 274 54.79 6.81 27.91
C VAL A 274 53.32 6.92 27.47
N GLY A 275 53.02 6.72 26.18
CA GLY A 275 51.65 6.77 25.68
C GLY A 275 50.73 5.72 26.33
N GLN A 276 51.25 4.53 26.65
CA GLN A 276 50.50 3.46 27.30
C GLN A 276 50.31 3.74 28.79
N PHE A 277 51.35 4.24 29.46
CA PHE A 277 51.31 4.60 30.88
C PHE A 277 50.31 5.71 31.20
N ILE A 278 50.26 6.73 30.34
CA ILE A 278 49.31 7.85 30.47
C ILE A 278 47.89 7.40 30.11
N GLY A 279 47.74 6.64 29.02
CA GLY A 279 46.43 6.32 28.43
C GLY A 279 45.58 7.59 28.27
N ASN A 280 44.36 7.55 28.80
CA ASN A 280 43.42 8.66 28.70
C ASN A 280 43.58 9.72 29.82
N ASN A 281 44.64 9.66 30.65
CA ASN A 281 44.79 10.55 31.81
C ASN A 281 45.45 11.91 31.46
N THR A 282 44.61 12.93 31.23
CA THR A 282 45.09 14.27 30.90
C THR A 282 45.98 14.91 31.97
N GLN A 283 45.82 14.59 33.26
CA GLN A 283 46.65 15.17 34.34
C GLN A 283 48.10 14.69 34.25
N MET A 284 48.31 13.41 33.93
CA MET A 284 49.65 12.84 33.71
C MET A 284 50.33 13.51 32.51
N MET A 285 49.61 13.68 31.39
CA MET A 285 50.14 14.40 30.21
C MET A 285 50.56 15.83 30.54
N LEU A 286 49.73 16.57 31.29
CA LEU A 286 50.06 17.93 31.73
C LEU A 286 51.29 17.98 32.64
N LYS A 287 51.49 16.98 33.53
CA LYS A 287 52.70 16.89 34.36
C LYS A 287 53.95 16.57 33.53
N LEU A 288 53.88 15.66 32.55
CA LEU A 288 54.99 15.39 31.62
C LEU A 288 55.38 16.64 30.79
N GLN A 289 54.39 17.37 30.28
CA GLN A 289 54.62 18.65 29.61
C GLN A 289 55.29 19.65 30.56
N THR A 290 54.80 19.78 31.79
CA THR A 290 55.33 20.73 32.78
C THR A 290 56.77 20.39 33.20
N ILE A 291 57.10 19.10 33.32
CA ILE A 291 58.48 18.63 33.51
C ILE A 291 59.34 19.04 32.31
N THR A 292 58.90 18.76 31.09
CA THR A 292 59.64 19.10 29.85
C THR A 292 59.86 20.62 29.71
N GLU A 293 58.84 21.42 30.01
CA GLU A 293 58.90 22.89 29.95
C GLU A 293 59.84 23.49 31.01
N ASN A 294 59.78 22.98 32.25
CA ASN A 294 60.65 23.45 33.33
C ASN A 294 62.10 22.97 33.16
N ILE A 295 62.33 21.75 32.65
CA ILE A 295 63.68 21.27 32.30
C ILE A 295 64.31 22.18 31.23
N GLY A 296 63.59 22.42 30.12
CA GLY A 296 64.10 23.23 29.01
C GLY A 296 64.47 24.65 29.44
N THR A 297 63.59 25.26 30.25
CA THR A 297 63.77 26.62 30.79
C THR A 297 64.88 26.69 31.85
N ALA A 298 64.95 25.74 32.79
CA ALA A 298 65.92 25.78 33.88
C ALA A 298 67.35 25.40 33.44
N CYS A 299 67.46 24.50 32.46
CA CYS A 299 68.74 23.96 31.97
C CYS A 299 69.26 24.65 30.69
N GLY A 300 68.51 25.58 30.10
CA GLY A 300 68.96 26.33 28.91
C GLY A 300 69.11 25.45 27.67
N GLY A 301 68.18 24.52 27.44
CA GLY A 301 68.26 23.57 26.32
C GLY A 301 69.34 22.48 26.41
N ARG A 302 70.14 22.42 27.50
CA ARG A 302 71.16 21.37 27.72
C ARG A 302 70.57 20.02 28.15
N ALA A 303 69.30 19.97 28.53
CA ALA A 303 68.57 18.76 28.88
C ALA A 303 67.39 18.54 27.92
N TRP A 304 67.17 17.30 27.49
CA TRP A 304 66.13 16.91 26.51
C TRP A 304 65.28 15.75 27.00
N VAL A 305 64.03 15.68 26.53
CA VAL A 305 63.06 14.63 26.86
C VAL A 305 62.50 14.01 25.58
N ILE A 306 62.82 12.75 25.35
CA ILE A 306 62.38 11.94 24.20
C ILE A 306 61.44 10.86 24.74
N VAL A 307 60.24 10.74 24.17
CA VAL A 307 59.21 9.80 24.67
C VAL A 307 58.63 8.93 23.55
N THR A 308 58.23 7.70 23.85
CA THR A 308 57.53 6.82 22.88
C THR A 308 56.03 6.65 23.20
N SER A 309 55.23 6.52 22.15
CA SER A 309 53.78 6.31 22.24
C SER A 309 53.28 5.39 21.12
N GLN A 310 52.20 4.65 21.36
CA GLN A 310 51.53 3.88 20.29
C GLN A 310 50.79 4.80 19.32
N GLU A 311 50.24 5.90 19.83
CA GLU A 311 49.46 6.89 19.08
C GLU A 311 50.25 8.20 18.93
N ASP A 312 49.92 8.98 17.89
CA ASP A 312 50.44 10.34 17.80
C ASP A 312 49.79 11.25 18.85
N ILE A 313 50.48 12.31 19.26
CA ILE A 313 50.07 13.15 20.40
C ILE A 313 48.66 13.75 20.21
N ASP A 314 48.22 13.99 18.97
CA ASP A 314 46.88 14.52 18.67
C ASP A 314 45.78 13.45 18.78
N ALA A 315 46.10 12.17 18.63
CA ALA A 315 45.15 11.06 18.78
C ALA A 315 44.90 10.71 20.26
N VAL A 316 45.97 10.68 21.08
CA VAL A 316 45.89 10.52 22.55
C VAL A 316 45.02 11.60 23.20
N LEU A 317 44.88 12.76 22.56
CA LEU A 317 44.07 13.89 23.00
C LEU A 317 42.68 13.97 22.33
N GLY A 318 42.42 13.15 21.30
CA GLY A 318 41.34 13.38 20.34
C GLY A 318 39.91 13.07 20.82
N ASP A 319 39.75 12.15 21.77
CA ASP A 319 38.44 11.59 22.16
C ASP A 319 37.69 12.45 23.22
N LEU A 320 38.16 13.67 23.50
CA LEU A 320 37.63 14.53 24.57
C LEU A 320 37.19 15.92 24.07
N SER A 321 35.94 16.27 24.39
CA SER A 321 35.18 17.38 23.82
C SER A 321 35.89 18.75 23.70
N ALA A 322 35.52 19.50 22.66
CA ALA A 322 36.10 20.78 22.22
C ALA A 322 36.12 21.97 23.21
N LYS A 323 35.81 21.77 24.50
CA LYS A 323 35.83 22.82 25.54
C LYS A 323 37.21 23.12 26.16
N LYS A 324 38.26 22.36 25.83
CA LYS A 324 39.63 22.54 26.38
C LYS A 324 40.66 23.12 25.38
N GLY A 325 40.20 23.67 24.24
CA GLY A 325 41.05 24.01 23.09
C GLY A 325 42.31 24.86 23.33
N GLN A 326 42.34 25.72 24.35
CA GLN A 326 43.46 26.66 24.58
C GLN A 326 44.70 26.02 25.20
N ASP A 327 44.57 24.96 26.01
CA ASP A 327 45.74 24.33 26.63
C ASP A 327 46.45 23.38 25.66
N PHE A 328 45.72 22.72 24.76
CA PHE A 328 46.27 21.75 23.80
C PHE A 328 47.38 22.33 22.90
N SER A 329 47.22 23.56 22.43
CA SER A 329 48.25 24.23 21.59
C SER A 329 49.59 24.43 22.32
N LYS A 330 49.57 24.56 23.67
CA LYS A 330 50.79 24.64 24.49
C LYS A 330 51.46 23.27 24.60
N ILE A 331 50.69 22.18 24.75
CA ILE A 331 51.21 20.81 24.80
C ILE A 331 51.93 20.47 23.49
N GLN A 332 51.25 20.71 22.36
CA GLN A 332 51.80 20.53 21.01
C GLN A 332 53.05 21.40 20.76
N GLY A 333 53.10 22.61 21.33
CA GLY A 333 54.23 23.53 21.20
C GLY A 333 55.52 23.06 21.89
N ARG A 334 55.44 22.22 22.94
CA ARG A 334 56.62 21.66 23.64
C ARG A 334 57.16 20.41 22.97
N PHE A 335 56.29 19.53 22.49
CA PHE A 335 56.64 18.36 21.68
C PHE A 335 56.57 18.68 20.18
N HIS A 336 57.38 19.65 19.76
CA HIS A 336 57.34 20.21 18.40
C HIS A 336 57.85 19.23 17.34
N THR A 337 58.89 18.44 17.67
CA THR A 337 59.47 17.44 16.77
C THR A 337 58.76 16.11 16.97
N ARG A 338 58.11 15.61 15.93
CA ARG A 338 57.36 14.36 15.94
C ARG A 338 57.99 13.36 14.97
N ILE A 339 58.31 12.18 15.46
CA ILE A 339 58.89 11.07 14.71
C ILE A 339 57.86 9.95 14.69
N SER A 340 57.04 9.90 13.64
CA SER A 340 56.04 8.83 13.46
C SER A 340 56.67 7.68 12.68
N LEU A 341 56.97 6.58 13.37
CA LEU A 341 57.55 5.39 12.77
C LEU A 341 56.45 4.50 12.18
N SER A 342 56.44 4.36 10.85
CA SER A 342 55.51 3.49 10.13
C SER A 342 55.91 2.01 10.21
N SER A 343 54.94 1.11 10.05
CA SER A 343 55.18 -0.34 9.93
C SER A 343 55.38 -0.81 8.47
N SER A 344 55.52 0.12 7.51
CA SER A 344 55.58 -0.22 6.08
C SER A 344 56.97 -0.61 5.57
N ASN A 345 58.03 -0.21 6.28
CA ASN A 345 59.42 -0.42 5.86
C ASN A 345 60.06 -1.71 6.38
N THR A 346 59.27 -2.63 6.97
CA THR A 346 59.76 -3.96 7.38
C THR A 346 60.33 -4.76 6.19
N ASN A 347 59.86 -4.50 4.97
CA ASN A 347 60.38 -5.10 3.74
C ASN A 347 61.86 -4.73 3.52
N GLU A 348 62.22 -3.44 3.62
CA GLU A 348 63.60 -2.96 3.49
C GLU A 348 64.49 -3.50 4.64
N VAL A 349 63.94 -3.63 5.85
CA VAL A 349 64.63 -4.25 6.98
C VAL A 349 64.93 -5.72 6.72
N ILE A 350 63.99 -6.49 6.17
CA ILE A 350 64.18 -7.92 5.86
C ILE A 350 65.16 -8.09 4.69
N GLN A 351 65.02 -7.29 3.62
CA GLN A 351 65.97 -7.26 2.51
C GLN A 351 67.41 -7.06 3.03
N LYS A 352 67.68 -5.95 3.73
CA LYS A 352 69.03 -5.61 4.20
C LYS A 352 69.55 -6.45 5.38
N ARG A 353 68.70 -6.94 6.29
CA ARG A 353 69.14 -7.70 7.48
C ARG A 353 69.20 -9.21 7.27
N LEU A 354 68.32 -9.76 6.43
CA LEU A 354 68.18 -11.22 6.24
C LEU A 354 68.56 -11.66 4.82
N LEU A 355 68.23 -10.87 3.80
CA LEU A 355 68.31 -11.30 2.39
C LEU A 355 69.46 -10.70 1.58
N GLU A 356 70.35 -9.92 2.21
CA GLU A 356 71.51 -9.28 1.55
C GLU A 356 72.38 -10.34 0.85
N LYS A 357 72.58 -10.17 -0.46
CA LYS A 357 73.22 -11.15 -1.34
C LYS A 357 74.71 -10.90 -1.52
N SER A 358 75.50 -11.97 -1.60
CA SER A 358 76.90 -11.89 -2.09
C SER A 358 76.95 -11.52 -3.57
N GLU A 359 78.04 -10.93 -4.06
CA GLU A 359 78.15 -10.52 -5.48
C GLU A 359 78.00 -11.71 -6.45
N ASP A 360 78.57 -12.87 -6.13
CA ASP A 360 78.40 -14.09 -6.92
C ASP A 360 76.92 -14.54 -6.98
N ALA A 361 76.21 -14.42 -5.86
CA ALA A 361 74.79 -14.75 -5.76
C ALA A 361 73.91 -13.77 -6.56
N LYS A 362 74.23 -12.46 -6.54
CA LYS A 362 73.53 -11.45 -7.36
C LYS A 362 73.61 -11.81 -8.84
N ASN A 363 74.82 -12.12 -9.33
CA ASN A 363 75.04 -12.50 -10.73
C ASN A 363 74.26 -13.78 -11.11
N CYS A 364 74.32 -14.82 -10.27
CA CYS A 364 73.61 -16.09 -10.53
C CYS A 364 72.08 -15.94 -10.54
N LEU A 365 71.52 -15.15 -9.61
CA LEU A 365 70.08 -14.87 -9.56
C LEU A 365 69.64 -13.97 -10.72
N ALA A 366 70.48 -13.03 -11.16
CA ALA A 366 70.19 -12.17 -12.29
C ALA A 366 70.15 -12.93 -13.63
N GLU A 367 71.00 -13.93 -13.81
CA GLU A 367 70.94 -14.83 -14.96
C GLU A 367 69.66 -15.69 -14.93
N LEU A 368 69.32 -16.27 -13.76
CA LEU A 368 68.09 -17.05 -13.58
C LEU A 368 66.83 -16.24 -13.94
N PHE A 369 66.74 -14.99 -13.50
CA PHE A 369 65.62 -14.11 -13.86
C PHE A 369 65.60 -13.80 -15.36
N SER A 370 66.76 -13.60 -16.00
CA SER A 370 66.84 -13.41 -17.45
C SER A 370 66.44 -14.65 -18.26
N GLN A 371 66.52 -15.86 -17.68
CA GLN A 371 66.08 -17.10 -18.32
C GLN A 371 64.60 -17.43 -18.06
N LYS A 372 64.03 -17.02 -16.92
CA LYS A 372 62.72 -17.52 -16.42
C LYS A 372 61.71 -16.45 -15.98
N GLY A 373 62.04 -15.17 -16.05
CA GLY A 373 61.20 -14.07 -15.53
C GLY A 373 59.76 -14.04 -16.07
N ASP A 374 59.56 -14.33 -17.36
CA ASP A 374 58.22 -14.35 -17.98
C ASP A 374 57.37 -15.55 -17.51
N ILE A 375 57.99 -16.73 -17.33
CA ILE A 375 57.35 -17.92 -16.76
C ILE A 375 56.88 -17.61 -15.34
N LEU A 376 57.80 -17.04 -14.55
CA LEU A 376 57.60 -16.69 -13.15
C LEU A 376 56.49 -15.64 -12.97
N ARG A 377 56.41 -14.63 -13.85
CA ARG A 377 55.32 -13.63 -13.85
C ARG A 377 53.95 -14.26 -14.08
N ASN A 378 53.83 -15.12 -15.09
CA ASN A 378 52.59 -15.85 -15.40
C ASN A 378 52.21 -16.84 -14.28
N GLN A 379 53.20 -17.50 -13.67
CA GLN A 379 52.97 -18.37 -12.52
C GLN A 379 52.41 -17.63 -11.30
N LEU A 380 52.90 -16.42 -11.01
CA LEU A 380 52.54 -15.69 -9.78
C LEU A 380 51.37 -14.71 -9.95
N THR A 381 50.56 -14.88 -11.00
CA THR A 381 49.31 -14.13 -11.21
C THR A 381 48.17 -14.71 -10.36
N PHE A 382 47.41 -13.85 -9.70
CA PHE A 382 46.19 -14.15 -8.94
C PHE A 382 44.92 -13.97 -9.79
N ASP A 383 43.77 -14.48 -9.31
CA ASP A 383 42.49 -14.31 -9.99
C ASP A 383 41.86 -12.91 -9.81
N THR A 384 40.88 -12.59 -10.65
CA THR A 384 40.15 -11.32 -10.66
C THR A 384 39.23 -11.10 -9.44
N SER A 385 39.19 -12.02 -8.48
CA SER A 385 38.48 -11.84 -7.20
C SER A 385 39.36 -11.23 -6.11
N THR A 386 40.67 -11.16 -6.35
CA THR A 386 41.68 -10.63 -5.43
C THR A 386 41.58 -9.11 -5.33
N THR A 387 41.32 -8.59 -4.13
CA THR A 387 40.85 -7.22 -3.90
C THR A 387 41.93 -6.12 -4.00
N ALA A 388 43.18 -6.49 -4.24
CA ALA A 388 44.34 -5.59 -4.27
C ALA A 388 45.36 -6.02 -5.32
N GLU A 389 46.11 -5.06 -5.87
CA GLU A 389 47.28 -5.31 -6.71
C GLU A 389 48.41 -5.91 -5.87
N LEU A 390 48.41 -7.24 -5.72
CA LEU A 390 49.45 -7.97 -5.03
C LEU A 390 50.74 -7.96 -5.86
N ALA A 391 51.76 -7.29 -5.32
CA ALA A 391 53.03 -7.07 -6.01
C ALA A 391 53.70 -8.39 -6.43
N ASN A 392 54.02 -8.45 -7.72
CA ASN A 392 54.84 -9.48 -8.35
C ASN A 392 56.10 -8.78 -8.90
N TYR A 393 57.18 -9.53 -9.15
CA TYR A 393 58.49 -8.95 -9.46
C TYR A 393 58.43 -8.01 -10.70
N SER A 394 58.78 -6.76 -10.48
CA SER A 394 58.79 -5.67 -11.47
C SER A 394 60.04 -5.68 -12.34
N ASP A 395 61.20 -6.02 -11.78
CA ASP A 395 62.46 -6.16 -12.50
C ASP A 395 63.42 -7.21 -11.88
N ASN A 396 64.64 -7.27 -12.41
CA ASN A 396 65.69 -8.19 -11.99
C ASN A 396 66.26 -7.81 -10.59
N VAL A 397 66.36 -6.52 -10.27
CA VAL A 397 66.88 -6.06 -8.96
C VAL A 397 65.93 -6.49 -7.85
N GLU A 398 64.63 -6.30 -8.03
CA GLU A 398 63.61 -6.75 -7.09
C GLU A 398 63.64 -8.29 -6.93
N PHE A 399 63.87 -9.05 -8.01
CA PHE A 399 64.05 -10.50 -7.90
C PHE A 399 65.27 -10.88 -7.04
N VAL A 400 66.43 -10.27 -7.28
CA VAL A 400 67.66 -10.53 -6.53
C VAL A 400 67.50 -10.15 -5.05
N ASP A 401 66.87 -9.01 -4.74
CA ASP A 401 66.67 -8.53 -3.37
C ASP A 401 65.69 -9.41 -2.58
N HIS A 402 64.59 -9.87 -3.20
CA HIS A 402 63.55 -10.64 -2.53
C HIS A 402 63.78 -12.16 -2.50
N TYR A 403 64.46 -12.76 -3.47
CA TYR A 403 64.63 -14.22 -3.57
C TYR A 403 65.17 -14.84 -2.25
N PRO A 404 64.60 -15.96 -1.75
CA PRO A 404 63.59 -16.84 -2.36
C PRO A 404 62.11 -16.47 -2.07
N PHE A 405 61.85 -15.26 -1.57
CA PHE A 405 60.51 -14.76 -1.28
C PHE A 405 59.92 -13.96 -2.44
N ILE A 406 58.59 -13.87 -2.48
CA ILE A 406 57.83 -13.15 -3.51
C ILE A 406 57.26 -11.84 -2.91
N PRO A 407 57.28 -10.69 -3.61
CA PRO A 407 56.92 -9.39 -3.01
C PRO A 407 55.54 -9.33 -2.33
N TYR A 408 54.50 -9.99 -2.87
CA TYR A 408 53.19 -10.05 -2.20
C TYR A 408 53.21 -10.68 -0.81
N GLN A 409 54.14 -11.59 -0.53
CA GLN A 409 54.18 -12.36 0.72
C GLN A 409 54.42 -11.46 1.93
N TYR A 410 55.14 -10.35 1.76
CA TYR A 410 55.43 -9.41 2.84
C TYR A 410 54.15 -8.73 3.34
N LEU A 411 53.36 -8.18 2.40
CA LEU A 411 52.05 -7.60 2.69
C LEU A 411 51.07 -8.65 3.22
N LEU A 412 51.06 -9.85 2.63
CA LEU A 412 50.14 -10.90 3.02
C LEU A 412 50.44 -11.41 4.43
N VAL A 413 51.69 -11.76 4.76
CA VAL A 413 52.11 -12.17 6.11
C VAL A 413 51.86 -11.05 7.14
N GLN A 414 52.11 -9.78 6.80
CA GLN A 414 51.75 -8.66 7.67
C GLN A 414 50.24 -8.67 7.99
N LYS A 415 49.39 -8.86 6.98
CA LYS A 415 47.93 -8.92 7.16
C LYS A 415 47.48 -10.16 7.93
N VAL A 416 48.14 -11.30 7.79
CA VAL A 416 47.89 -12.49 8.65
C VAL A 416 48.18 -12.16 10.12
N PHE A 417 49.33 -11.55 10.44
CA PHE A 417 49.63 -11.15 11.82
C PHE A 417 48.65 -10.09 12.35
N GLU A 418 48.26 -9.09 11.54
CA GLU A 418 47.23 -8.11 11.91
C GLU A 418 45.85 -8.76 12.17
N ALA A 419 45.49 -9.78 11.41
CA ALA A 419 44.20 -10.46 11.54
C ALA A 419 44.15 -11.41 12.75
N ILE A 420 45.18 -12.23 12.95
CA ILE A 420 45.27 -13.14 14.11
C ILE A 420 45.25 -12.35 15.43
N ARG A 421 45.85 -11.16 15.48
CA ARG A 421 45.77 -10.22 16.63
C ARG A 421 44.35 -9.78 16.99
N LYS A 422 43.44 -9.69 16.02
CA LYS A 422 42.03 -9.27 16.23
C LYS A 422 41.15 -10.41 16.74
N VAL A 423 41.56 -11.66 16.51
CA VAL A 423 40.73 -12.86 16.76
C VAL A 423 41.27 -13.70 17.92
N GLY A 424 42.58 -13.97 17.97
CA GLY A 424 43.25 -14.76 19.01
C GLY A 424 43.48 -13.98 20.30
N ALA A 425 42.41 -13.74 21.06
CA ALA A 425 42.40 -12.85 22.23
C ALA A 425 43.01 -13.45 23.52
N THR A 426 44.11 -14.20 23.44
CA THR A 426 44.77 -14.84 24.59
C THR A 426 45.93 -14.02 25.17
N GLY A 427 45.59 -13.08 26.05
CA GLY A 427 46.50 -12.52 27.06
C GLY A 427 47.30 -11.27 26.67
N LYS A 428 47.82 -10.57 27.69
CA LYS A 428 48.46 -9.24 27.61
C LYS A 428 49.87 -9.22 26.97
N HIS A 429 50.21 -10.17 26.10
CA HIS A 429 51.58 -10.39 25.62
C HIS A 429 51.74 -10.52 24.09
N LEU A 430 50.74 -10.15 23.29
CA LEU A 430 50.87 -10.04 21.82
C LEU A 430 51.69 -8.81 21.35
N SER A 431 52.56 -8.29 22.22
CA SER A 431 53.49 -7.16 22.02
C SER A 431 54.69 -7.54 21.14
N ARG A 432 54.45 -8.21 20.00
CA ARG A 432 55.47 -8.59 19.01
C ARG A 432 54.90 -8.47 17.59
N GLY A 433 55.27 -7.40 16.88
CA GLY A 433 54.82 -7.11 15.51
C GLY A 433 55.85 -7.51 14.48
N GLU A 434 56.58 -6.52 13.97
CA GLU A 434 57.51 -6.65 12.85
C GLU A 434 58.70 -7.60 13.14
N ARG A 435 59.00 -7.84 14.43
CA ARG A 435 59.97 -8.87 14.84
C ARG A 435 59.45 -10.29 14.64
N SER A 436 58.14 -10.53 14.83
CA SER A 436 57.50 -11.81 14.49
C SER A 436 57.44 -12.02 12.98
N LEU A 437 57.32 -10.93 12.21
CA LEU A 437 57.39 -10.96 10.74
C LEU A 437 58.81 -11.32 10.28
N LEU A 438 59.84 -10.69 10.85
CA LEU A 438 61.25 -11.04 10.55
C LEU A 438 61.59 -12.49 10.95
N ASP A 439 61.14 -12.96 12.12
CA ASP A 439 61.29 -14.36 12.55
C ASP A 439 60.51 -15.33 11.64
N ALA A 440 59.33 -14.95 11.13
CA ALA A 440 58.60 -15.74 10.15
C ALA A 440 59.36 -15.89 8.82
N PHE A 441 59.96 -14.81 8.31
CA PHE A 441 60.82 -14.87 7.12
C PHE A 441 62.13 -15.64 7.41
N GLN A 442 62.74 -15.49 8.59
CA GLN A 442 63.93 -16.27 8.95
C GLN A 442 63.62 -17.78 9.02
N ASN A 443 62.53 -18.17 9.67
CA ASN A 443 62.14 -19.59 9.79
C ASN A 443 61.63 -20.18 8.47
N ALA A 444 60.99 -19.39 7.61
CA ALA A 444 60.62 -19.81 6.25
C ALA A 444 61.85 -20.00 5.34
N ALA A 445 62.86 -19.11 5.43
CA ALA A 445 64.13 -19.27 4.74
C ALA A 445 64.91 -20.51 5.23
N ARG A 446 64.97 -20.71 6.56
CA ARG A 446 65.63 -21.87 7.19
C ARG A 446 65.07 -23.21 6.69
N GLN A 447 63.76 -23.32 6.47
CA GLN A 447 63.14 -24.53 5.92
C GLN A 447 63.64 -24.88 4.50
N GLN A 448 64.13 -23.91 3.72
CA GLN A 448 64.61 -24.12 2.34
C GLN A 448 66.14 -24.05 2.18
N MET A 449 66.91 -23.74 3.26
CA MET A 449 68.36 -23.46 3.22
C MET A 449 69.23 -24.47 2.44
N ASN A 450 68.86 -25.75 2.47
CA ASN A 450 69.62 -26.85 1.89
C ASN A 450 69.19 -27.22 0.46
N LYS A 451 68.16 -26.56 -0.10
CA LYS A 451 67.74 -26.74 -1.49
C LYS A 451 68.59 -25.86 -2.43
N ASP A 452 68.58 -26.21 -3.72
CA ASP A 452 69.25 -25.48 -4.79
C ASP A 452 68.49 -24.21 -5.24
N ILE A 453 69.14 -23.44 -6.12
CA ILE A 453 68.57 -22.26 -6.76
C ILE A 453 67.46 -22.67 -7.76
N GLY A 454 66.33 -21.96 -7.72
CA GLY A 454 65.11 -22.25 -8.50
C GLY A 454 63.87 -22.52 -7.62
N VAL A 455 64.05 -22.61 -6.32
CA VAL A 455 63.00 -22.83 -5.31
C VAL A 455 62.45 -21.50 -4.80
N LEU A 456 61.12 -21.42 -4.70
CA LEU A 456 60.39 -20.33 -4.06
C LEU A 456 59.83 -20.80 -2.71
N VAL A 457 59.61 -19.86 -1.79
CA VAL A 457 59.00 -20.18 -0.49
C VAL A 457 57.46 -20.28 -0.65
N PRO A 458 56.83 -21.45 -0.44
CA PRO A 458 55.36 -21.57 -0.48
C PRO A 458 54.73 -20.96 0.78
N PHE A 459 53.49 -20.47 0.68
CA PHE A 459 52.90 -19.64 1.75
C PHE A 459 52.69 -20.38 3.08
N HIS A 460 52.47 -21.70 3.05
CA HIS A 460 52.36 -22.50 4.28
C HIS A 460 53.66 -22.56 5.11
N ALA A 461 54.83 -22.22 4.53
CA ALA A 461 56.11 -22.21 5.25
C ALA A 461 56.19 -21.12 6.35
N PHE A 462 55.29 -20.12 6.32
CA PHE A 462 55.18 -19.11 7.39
C PHE A 462 54.39 -19.59 8.62
N TYR A 463 53.61 -20.68 8.52
CA TYR A 463 52.78 -21.17 9.61
C TYR A 463 53.56 -21.49 10.91
N PRO A 464 54.75 -22.15 10.91
CA PRO A 464 55.46 -22.50 12.15
C PRO A 464 55.85 -21.30 13.04
N ALA A 465 56.09 -20.13 12.46
CA ALA A 465 56.36 -18.91 13.23
C ALA A 465 55.10 -18.34 13.89
N ILE A 466 53.94 -18.55 13.24
CA ILE A 466 52.62 -18.15 13.75
C ILE A 466 52.11 -19.16 14.79
N GLU A 467 52.42 -20.45 14.63
CA GLU A 467 52.01 -21.55 15.52
C GLU A 467 52.30 -21.30 17.01
N SER A 468 53.38 -20.60 17.34
CA SER A 468 53.69 -20.22 18.73
C SER A 468 52.61 -19.32 19.36
N PHE A 469 51.96 -18.47 18.57
CA PHE A 469 50.95 -17.50 18.98
C PHE A 469 49.49 -18.02 18.91
N LEU A 470 49.27 -19.24 18.42
CA LEU A 470 47.93 -19.82 18.31
C LEU A 470 47.46 -20.44 19.62
N ASP A 471 46.15 -20.48 19.83
CA ASP A 471 45.55 -21.21 20.95
C ASP A 471 45.73 -22.72 20.79
N THR A 472 45.91 -23.43 21.91
CA THR A 472 46.04 -24.91 21.94
C THR A 472 44.89 -25.62 21.21
N ASN A 473 43.68 -25.06 21.29
CA ASN A 473 42.50 -25.57 20.58
C ASN A 473 42.64 -25.55 19.05
N VAL A 474 43.42 -24.61 18.50
CA VAL A 474 43.69 -24.48 17.06
C VAL A 474 44.84 -25.39 16.66
N LYS A 475 45.95 -25.42 17.42
CA LYS A 475 47.10 -26.32 17.14
C LYS A 475 46.66 -27.78 17.07
N ARG A 476 45.80 -28.19 18.00
CA ARG A 476 45.22 -29.54 18.07
C ARG A 476 44.47 -29.95 16.79
N ILE A 477 43.94 -29.02 16.00
CA ILE A 477 43.29 -29.33 14.70
C ILE A 477 44.34 -29.80 13.70
N PHE A 478 45.52 -29.17 13.66
CA PHE A 478 46.62 -29.56 12.77
C PHE A 478 47.30 -30.85 13.21
N GLU A 479 47.51 -31.01 14.52
CA GLU A 479 48.04 -32.25 15.12
C GLU A 479 47.12 -33.44 14.78
N GLN A 480 45.82 -33.35 15.09
CA GLN A 480 44.83 -34.39 14.80
C GLN A 480 44.54 -34.58 13.30
N ALA A 481 44.89 -33.61 12.44
CA ALA A 481 44.87 -33.81 11.00
C ALA A 481 46.10 -34.58 10.52
N ALA A 482 47.29 -34.27 11.04
CA ALA A 482 48.54 -34.96 10.68
C ALA A 482 48.58 -36.43 11.14
N GLU A 483 47.91 -36.78 12.23
CA GLU A 483 47.77 -38.17 12.70
C GLU A 483 46.84 -39.05 11.84
N LYS A 484 46.03 -38.46 10.94
CA LYS A 484 45.06 -39.20 10.14
C LYS A 484 45.67 -39.82 8.88
N ALA A 485 45.74 -41.15 8.87
CA ALA A 485 46.09 -41.94 7.69
C ALA A 485 45.15 -41.78 6.46
N SER A 486 44.08 -40.99 6.57
CA SER A 486 43.20 -40.59 5.45
C SER A 486 43.63 -39.29 4.75
N LEU A 487 44.70 -38.63 5.22
CA LEU A 487 45.25 -37.39 4.67
C LEU A 487 46.72 -37.58 4.23
N ASP A 488 47.08 -36.93 3.13
CA ASP A 488 48.47 -36.75 2.67
C ASP A 488 49.14 -35.67 3.55
N PRO A 489 50.42 -35.78 3.94
CA PRO A 489 51.17 -34.67 4.56
C PRO A 489 51.03 -33.32 3.83
N TYR A 490 50.84 -33.34 2.51
CA TYR A 490 50.54 -32.16 1.69
C TYR A 490 49.17 -31.52 1.98
N ASP A 491 48.18 -32.30 2.40
CA ASP A 491 46.86 -31.78 2.81
C ASP A 491 46.99 -30.88 4.04
N ILE A 492 47.95 -31.18 4.93
CA ILE A 492 48.25 -30.35 6.10
C ILE A 492 48.88 -29.00 5.66
N ASN A 493 49.64 -28.97 4.57
CA ASN A 493 50.19 -27.73 4.01
C ASN A 493 49.08 -26.87 3.38
N ILE A 494 48.14 -27.45 2.63
CA ILE A 494 46.98 -26.72 2.10
C ILE A 494 46.07 -26.22 3.24
N LEU A 495 45.84 -27.03 4.28
CA LEU A 495 45.09 -26.62 5.47
C LEU A 495 45.77 -25.45 6.21
N LYS A 496 47.11 -25.43 6.28
CA LYS A 496 47.89 -24.31 6.82
C LYS A 496 47.74 -23.04 5.97
N SER A 497 47.88 -23.13 4.64
CA SER A 497 47.64 -21.99 3.73
C SER A 497 46.23 -21.41 3.91
N LEU A 498 45.20 -22.27 3.97
CA LEU A 498 43.80 -21.87 4.19
C LEU A 498 43.58 -21.18 5.54
N PHE A 499 44.19 -21.67 6.61
CA PHE A 499 44.13 -21.03 7.93
C PHE A 499 44.79 -19.64 7.93
N LEU A 500 45.96 -19.51 7.31
CA LEU A 500 46.67 -18.23 7.23
C LEU A 500 45.83 -17.15 6.56
N ILE A 501 45.18 -17.46 5.42
CA ILE A 501 44.36 -16.47 4.69
C ILE A 501 42.93 -16.30 5.23
N ARG A 502 42.44 -17.17 6.14
CA ARG A 502 41.04 -17.20 6.62
C ARG A 502 40.49 -15.84 7.07
N TYR A 503 41.32 -15.00 7.66
CA TYR A 503 40.93 -13.70 8.22
C TYR A 503 41.52 -12.50 7.45
N VAL A 504 41.92 -12.68 6.18
CA VAL A 504 42.62 -11.67 5.38
C VAL A 504 41.87 -11.34 4.09
N ASP A 505 41.14 -10.22 4.10
CA ASP A 505 40.28 -9.75 3.00
C ASP A 505 40.99 -9.40 1.68
N LEU A 506 42.32 -9.56 1.61
CA LEU A 506 43.12 -9.30 0.39
C LEU A 506 43.05 -10.46 -0.60
N VAL A 507 42.96 -11.72 -0.13
CA VAL A 507 43.05 -12.92 -0.99
C VAL A 507 41.88 -13.85 -0.72
N LYS A 508 41.13 -14.18 -1.77
CA LYS A 508 40.09 -15.20 -1.71
C LYS A 508 40.68 -16.59 -1.86
N SER A 509 40.17 -17.54 -1.08
CA SER A 509 40.61 -18.94 -1.02
C SER A 509 40.05 -19.80 -2.16
N THR A 510 40.12 -19.27 -3.38
CA THR A 510 39.78 -19.97 -4.62
C THR A 510 40.86 -20.97 -4.99
N ILE A 511 40.54 -21.93 -5.86
CA ILE A 511 41.50 -22.97 -6.28
C ILE A 511 42.73 -22.34 -6.96
N ASP A 512 42.52 -21.35 -7.83
CA ASP A 512 43.61 -20.73 -8.59
C ASP A 512 44.51 -19.83 -7.71
N ASN A 513 43.95 -19.14 -6.72
CA ASN A 513 44.76 -18.43 -5.73
C ASN A 513 45.52 -19.40 -4.80
N LEU A 514 44.92 -20.53 -4.42
CA LEU A 514 45.60 -21.57 -3.64
C LEU A 514 46.74 -22.25 -4.42
N VAL A 515 46.60 -22.41 -5.75
CA VAL A 515 47.70 -22.82 -6.64
C VAL A 515 48.84 -21.81 -6.56
N THR A 516 48.57 -20.51 -6.77
CA THR A 516 49.60 -19.46 -6.71
C THR A 516 50.27 -19.35 -5.33
N LEU A 517 49.53 -19.54 -4.23
CA LEU A 517 50.09 -19.56 -2.87
C LEU A 517 50.94 -20.82 -2.54
N SER A 518 50.85 -21.88 -3.35
CA SER A 518 51.46 -23.19 -3.09
C SER A 518 52.55 -23.57 -4.11
N ILE A 519 53.08 -22.60 -4.86
CA ILE A 519 54.21 -22.81 -5.78
C ILE A 519 55.52 -22.96 -4.97
N GLU A 520 56.21 -24.07 -5.16
CA GLU A 520 57.50 -24.37 -4.51
C GLU A 520 58.71 -24.13 -5.44
N GLU A 521 58.53 -24.13 -6.76
CA GLU A 521 59.62 -24.03 -7.75
C GLU A 521 59.21 -23.21 -8.99
N ILE A 522 60.16 -22.50 -9.60
CA ILE A 522 59.93 -21.61 -10.75
C ILE A 522 59.43 -22.36 -12.01
N ASP A 523 59.61 -23.68 -12.08
CA ASP A 523 59.19 -24.51 -13.23
C ASP A 523 57.91 -25.34 -12.93
N THR A 524 57.19 -25.03 -11.84
CA THR A 524 56.05 -25.86 -11.37
C THR A 524 54.92 -25.96 -12.41
N ASP A 525 54.52 -27.19 -12.75
CA ASP A 525 53.33 -27.44 -13.58
C ASP A 525 52.05 -27.06 -12.81
N LYS A 526 51.46 -25.93 -13.18
CA LYS A 526 50.18 -25.43 -12.64
C LYS A 526 49.01 -26.42 -12.81
N VAL A 527 48.98 -27.25 -13.85
CA VAL A 527 47.88 -28.19 -14.11
C VAL A 527 47.95 -29.39 -13.16
N ALA A 528 49.15 -29.96 -13.01
CA ALA A 528 49.42 -31.01 -12.03
C ALA A 528 49.20 -30.51 -10.59
N LEU A 529 49.68 -29.30 -10.27
CA LEU A 529 49.48 -28.66 -8.96
C LEU A 529 47.99 -28.41 -8.66
N LYS A 530 47.22 -27.87 -9.62
CA LYS A 530 45.77 -27.66 -9.48
C LYS A 530 45.03 -28.97 -9.19
N SER A 531 45.33 -30.02 -9.97
CA SER A 531 44.73 -31.35 -9.77
C SER A 531 45.06 -31.95 -8.39
N ARG A 532 46.30 -31.73 -7.89
CA ARG A 532 46.71 -32.15 -6.54
C ARG A 532 45.96 -31.40 -5.44
N ILE A 533 45.79 -30.09 -5.60
CA ILE A 533 45.07 -29.23 -4.65
C ILE A 533 43.57 -29.56 -4.65
N GLU A 534 42.94 -29.79 -5.80
CA GLU A 534 41.54 -30.20 -5.87
C GLU A 534 41.28 -31.53 -5.14
N ALA A 535 42.16 -32.52 -5.34
CA ALA A 535 42.09 -33.79 -4.59
C ALA A 535 42.36 -33.62 -3.08
N SER A 536 43.19 -32.66 -2.71
CA SER A 536 43.49 -32.30 -1.31
C SER A 536 42.28 -31.67 -0.60
N LEU A 537 41.67 -30.67 -1.24
CA LEU A 537 40.47 -29.99 -0.75
C LEU A 537 39.31 -30.98 -0.54
N GLN A 538 39.10 -31.90 -1.48
CA GLN A 538 38.10 -32.97 -1.33
C GLN A 538 38.36 -33.85 -0.09
N ARG A 539 39.62 -34.21 0.22
CA ARG A 539 39.94 -34.99 1.43
C ARG A 539 39.71 -34.19 2.71
N LEU A 540 40.10 -32.91 2.73
CA LEU A 540 39.89 -32.00 3.87
C LEU A 540 38.40 -31.72 4.14
N GLU A 541 37.58 -31.56 3.09
CA GLU A 541 36.13 -31.35 3.20
C GLU A 541 35.42 -32.62 3.73
N ASN A 542 35.80 -33.80 3.23
CA ASN A 542 35.33 -35.09 3.76
C ASN A 542 35.70 -35.30 5.25
N GLN A 543 36.81 -34.72 5.73
CA GLN A 543 37.23 -34.74 7.14
C GLN A 543 36.61 -33.61 7.99
N LEU A 544 35.75 -32.77 7.38
CA LEU A 544 35.15 -31.58 7.99
C LEU A 544 36.19 -30.63 8.58
N LEU A 545 37.35 -30.50 7.94
CA LEU A 545 38.40 -29.52 8.30
C LEU A 545 38.25 -28.20 7.54
N ILE A 546 37.53 -28.25 6.42
CA ILE A 546 37.16 -27.10 5.60
C ILE A 546 35.69 -27.22 5.17
N VAL A 547 35.08 -26.10 4.77
CA VAL A 547 33.80 -26.03 4.07
C VAL A 547 33.97 -25.24 2.77
N ARG A 548 33.25 -25.60 1.70
CA ARG A 548 33.18 -24.83 0.47
C ARG A 548 31.99 -23.86 0.50
N ASN A 549 32.25 -22.56 0.29
CA ASN A 549 31.21 -21.55 0.08
C ASN A 549 31.33 -20.98 -1.34
N GLY A 550 30.45 -21.43 -2.24
CA GLY A 550 30.56 -21.09 -3.66
C GLY A 550 31.79 -21.72 -4.28
N ASP A 551 32.82 -20.90 -4.55
CA ASP A 551 34.12 -21.34 -5.06
C ASP A 551 35.29 -20.93 -4.14
N GLU A 552 34.99 -20.38 -2.95
CA GLU A 552 35.94 -20.17 -1.84
C GLU A 552 35.94 -21.38 -0.89
N TYR A 553 37.12 -21.76 -0.38
CA TYR A 553 37.27 -22.82 0.63
C TYR A 553 37.68 -22.22 1.98
N VAL A 554 37.00 -22.60 3.06
CA VAL A 554 37.13 -21.95 4.37
C VAL A 554 37.53 -22.97 5.43
N PHE A 555 38.66 -22.73 6.11
CA PHE A 555 39.10 -23.52 7.27
C PHE A 555 38.07 -23.45 8.40
N LEU A 556 37.71 -24.58 9.00
CA LEU A 556 36.74 -24.66 10.11
C LEU A 556 37.45 -24.72 11.47
N THR A 557 37.04 -23.85 12.41
CA THR A 557 37.36 -24.02 13.83
C THR A 557 36.58 -25.18 14.46
N ASN A 558 36.89 -25.57 15.71
CA ASN A 558 36.14 -26.65 16.39
C ASN A 558 34.65 -26.31 16.56
N GLU A 559 34.32 -25.07 16.93
CA GLU A 559 32.93 -24.60 17.08
C GLU A 559 32.19 -24.54 15.75
N GLU A 560 32.84 -24.07 14.69
CA GLU A 560 32.31 -24.12 13.33
C GLU A 560 32.10 -25.56 12.83
N LYS A 561 33.00 -26.48 13.19
CA LYS A 561 32.90 -27.91 12.85
C LYS A 561 31.71 -28.57 13.55
N GLU A 562 31.45 -28.24 14.81
CA GLU A 562 30.25 -28.68 15.54
C GLU A 562 28.98 -28.14 14.87
N VAL A 563 28.93 -26.84 14.55
CA VAL A 563 27.80 -26.21 13.85
C VAL A 563 27.57 -26.81 12.46
N GLU A 564 28.61 -27.03 11.66
CA GLU A 564 28.50 -27.71 10.36
C GLU A 564 28.08 -29.19 10.48
N GLN A 565 28.48 -29.88 11.56
CA GLN A 565 27.97 -31.22 11.85
C GLN A 565 26.48 -31.20 12.21
N GLU A 566 26.02 -30.28 13.05
CA GLU A 566 24.60 -30.15 13.38
C GLU A 566 23.75 -29.73 12.17
N ILE A 567 24.25 -28.84 11.30
CA ILE A 567 23.63 -28.49 10.02
C ILE A 567 23.51 -29.73 9.12
N LYS A 568 24.59 -30.51 8.95
CA LYS A 568 24.56 -31.72 8.10
C LYS A 568 23.65 -32.83 8.64
N HIS A 569 23.46 -32.91 9.96
CA HIS A 569 22.51 -33.85 10.60
C HIS A 569 21.08 -33.28 10.75
N THR A 570 20.83 -32.02 10.38
CA THR A 570 19.49 -31.42 10.44
C THR A 570 18.57 -32.09 9.42
N GLN A 571 17.64 -32.91 9.90
CA GLN A 571 16.65 -33.56 9.05
C GLN A 571 15.60 -32.53 8.58
N VAL A 572 15.42 -32.42 7.27
CA VAL A 572 14.30 -31.70 6.65
C VAL A 572 13.22 -32.72 6.26
N GLU A 573 11.99 -32.25 6.06
CA GLU A 573 10.88 -33.07 5.57
C GLU A 573 10.65 -32.76 4.09
N ALA A 574 10.41 -33.78 3.27
CA ALA A 574 10.12 -33.61 1.83
C ALA A 574 8.97 -32.62 1.55
N THR A 575 7.99 -32.52 2.46
CA THR A 575 6.89 -31.54 2.40
C THR A 575 7.38 -30.09 2.50
N GLU A 576 8.42 -29.83 3.30
CA GLU A 576 9.04 -28.50 3.45
C GLU A 576 10.04 -28.23 2.32
N GLU A 577 10.79 -29.24 1.88
CA GLU A 577 11.63 -29.18 0.66
C GLU A 577 10.80 -28.76 -0.57
N ASN A 578 9.70 -29.46 -0.85
CA ASN A 578 8.79 -29.13 -1.95
C ASN A 578 8.16 -27.74 -1.78
N ARG A 579 7.85 -27.30 -0.55
CA ARG A 579 7.30 -25.97 -0.24
C ARG A 579 8.30 -24.84 -0.50
N GLN A 580 9.56 -25.02 -0.12
CA GLN A 580 10.59 -23.98 -0.29
C GLN A 580 11.12 -23.97 -1.73
N LEU A 581 11.21 -25.12 -2.39
CA LEU A 581 11.43 -25.22 -3.83
C LEU A 581 10.32 -24.49 -4.60
N ALA A 582 9.05 -24.72 -4.23
CA ALA A 582 7.91 -24.03 -4.82
C ALA A 582 8.02 -22.50 -4.69
N ARG A 583 8.44 -21.98 -3.53
CA ARG A 583 8.68 -20.53 -3.38
C ARG A 583 9.81 -20.02 -4.27
N LEU A 584 10.96 -20.69 -4.26
CA LEU A 584 12.12 -20.29 -5.05
C LEU A 584 11.80 -20.24 -6.55
N VAL A 585 11.16 -21.30 -7.07
CA VAL A 585 10.79 -21.38 -8.49
C VAL A 585 9.63 -20.43 -8.82
N PHE A 586 8.48 -20.53 -8.13
CA PHE A 586 7.29 -19.79 -8.55
C PHE A 586 7.26 -18.33 -8.11
N GLU A 587 7.84 -17.97 -6.97
CA GLU A 587 7.82 -16.59 -6.46
C GLU A 587 9.07 -15.81 -6.88
N GLU A 588 10.28 -16.39 -6.77
CA GLU A 588 11.52 -15.66 -7.04
C GLU A 588 11.99 -15.71 -8.51
N VAL A 589 11.87 -16.85 -9.18
CA VAL A 589 12.30 -17.03 -10.59
C VAL A 589 11.17 -16.70 -11.56
N MET A 590 9.98 -17.29 -11.39
CA MET A 590 8.81 -17.08 -12.25
C MET A 590 7.96 -15.84 -11.86
N GLY A 591 8.46 -14.98 -10.97
CA GLY A 591 7.91 -13.66 -10.68
C GLY A 591 6.57 -13.62 -9.95
N ASN A 592 6.22 -14.67 -9.19
CA ASN A 592 4.95 -14.83 -8.45
C ASN A 592 3.67 -14.59 -9.28
N ARG A 593 3.71 -14.93 -10.57
CA ARG A 593 2.58 -14.83 -11.48
C ARG A 593 1.44 -15.76 -11.02
N ARG A 594 0.33 -15.19 -10.55
CA ARG A 594 -0.93 -15.88 -10.20
C ARG A 594 -2.02 -15.73 -11.26
N GLN A 595 -1.78 -14.85 -12.24
CA GLN A 595 -2.62 -14.58 -13.39
C GLN A 595 -1.71 -14.39 -14.60
N TYR A 596 -2.16 -14.83 -15.77
CA TYR A 596 -1.52 -14.60 -17.05
C TYR A 596 -2.43 -13.75 -17.93
N ARG A 597 -1.90 -12.66 -18.49
CA ARG A 597 -2.66 -11.76 -19.37
C ARG A 597 -2.43 -12.13 -20.83
N TYR A 598 -3.42 -12.74 -21.48
CA TYR A 598 -3.31 -13.09 -22.90
C TYR A 598 -3.38 -11.81 -23.76
N PRO A 599 -2.39 -11.53 -24.63
CA PRO A 599 -2.29 -10.23 -25.30
C PRO A 599 -3.39 -9.97 -26.32
N VAL A 600 -4.00 -11.00 -26.91
CA VAL A 600 -4.97 -10.87 -28.01
C VAL A 600 -6.31 -10.30 -27.53
N ASN A 601 -6.89 -10.87 -26.47
CA ASN A 601 -8.16 -10.41 -25.86
C ASN A 601 -7.96 -9.56 -24.59
N LYS A 602 -6.70 -9.33 -24.18
CA LYS A 602 -6.28 -8.55 -23.01
C LYS A 602 -6.85 -9.08 -21.67
N GLN A 603 -7.27 -10.34 -21.60
CA GLN A 603 -7.89 -10.96 -20.43
C GLN A 603 -6.87 -11.60 -19.49
N ASP A 604 -7.11 -11.47 -18.19
CA ASP A 604 -6.32 -12.11 -17.13
C ASP A 604 -6.91 -13.50 -16.77
N TYR A 605 -6.18 -14.57 -17.11
CA TYR A 605 -6.53 -15.95 -16.77
C TYR A 605 -5.85 -16.35 -15.45
N PRO A 606 -6.59 -16.87 -14.45
CA PRO A 606 -6.00 -17.27 -13.17
C PRO A 606 -5.21 -18.58 -13.32
N LEU A 607 -3.98 -18.60 -12.79
CA LEU A 607 -3.00 -19.68 -12.92
C LEU A 607 -2.89 -20.48 -11.62
N THR A 608 -3.20 -21.78 -11.66
CA THR A 608 -2.97 -22.69 -10.51
C THR A 608 -1.60 -23.33 -10.62
N ARG A 609 -0.77 -23.23 -9.57
CA ARG A 609 0.61 -23.74 -9.58
C ARG A 609 0.78 -24.98 -8.72
N PHE A 610 1.48 -25.98 -9.25
CA PHE A 610 1.80 -27.26 -8.60
C PHE A 610 3.31 -27.52 -8.64
N CYS A 611 3.87 -28.05 -7.54
CA CYS A 611 5.25 -28.50 -7.43
C CYS A 611 5.26 -29.97 -6.95
N ASN A 612 5.83 -30.89 -7.74
CA ASN A 612 5.94 -32.33 -7.39
C ASN A 612 4.61 -32.91 -6.85
N GLY A 613 3.51 -32.65 -7.59
CA GLY A 613 2.15 -33.06 -7.24
C GLY A 613 1.41 -32.20 -6.19
N HIS A 614 2.12 -31.38 -5.40
CA HIS A 614 1.51 -30.54 -4.37
C HIS A 614 1.01 -29.20 -4.93
N SER A 615 -0.24 -28.81 -4.60
CA SER A 615 -0.78 -27.48 -4.95
C SER A 615 -0.26 -26.39 -4.02
N ILE A 616 0.01 -25.21 -4.59
CA ILE A 616 0.45 -24.01 -3.87
C ILE A 616 -0.71 -23.04 -3.61
N ASP A 617 -1.62 -22.91 -4.58
CA ASP A 617 -2.66 -21.87 -4.60
C ASP A 617 -4.02 -22.34 -4.04
N GLY A 618 -4.10 -23.57 -3.52
CA GLY A 618 -5.27 -24.13 -2.85
C GLY A 618 -5.92 -25.30 -3.61
N SER A 619 -7.17 -25.62 -3.28
CA SER A 619 -7.89 -26.80 -3.82
C SER A 619 -8.71 -26.54 -5.09
N GLN A 620 -8.91 -25.28 -5.48
CA GLN A 620 -9.65 -24.93 -6.69
C GLN A 620 -8.69 -24.88 -7.88
N GLN A 621 -8.69 -25.93 -8.70
CA GLN A 621 -8.00 -25.93 -9.99
C GLN A 621 -8.70 -24.99 -10.98
N THR A 622 -7.94 -24.11 -11.61
CA THR A 622 -8.39 -23.21 -12.67
C THR A 622 -8.17 -23.80 -14.06
N ASP A 623 -8.74 -23.18 -15.09
CA ASP A 623 -8.54 -23.57 -16.50
C ASP A 623 -7.11 -23.34 -17.03
N LEU A 624 -6.19 -22.79 -16.24
CA LEU A 624 -4.77 -22.69 -16.60
C LEU A 624 -3.92 -23.23 -15.44
N VAL A 625 -3.25 -24.36 -15.68
CA VAL A 625 -2.48 -25.08 -14.66
C VAL A 625 -1.02 -25.16 -15.11
N LEU A 626 -0.11 -24.86 -14.19
CA LEU A 626 1.34 -24.99 -14.36
C LEU A 626 1.90 -25.95 -13.31
N LYS A 627 2.36 -27.12 -13.77
CA LYS A 627 3.06 -28.13 -12.98
C LYS A 627 4.58 -27.95 -13.15
N VAL A 628 5.32 -27.98 -12.05
CA VAL A 628 6.78 -28.15 -12.04
C VAL A 628 7.09 -29.54 -11.47
N ILE A 629 7.93 -30.31 -12.17
CA ILE A 629 8.50 -31.57 -11.68
C ILE A 629 10.01 -31.42 -11.56
N SER A 630 10.55 -31.83 -10.41
CA SER A 630 11.98 -31.81 -10.10
C SER A 630 12.49 -33.18 -9.62
N PRO A 631 13.82 -33.38 -9.56
CA PRO A 631 14.44 -34.58 -8.97
C PRO A 631 14.12 -34.88 -7.50
N LEU A 632 13.31 -34.04 -6.83
CA LEU A 632 12.77 -34.32 -5.49
C LEU A 632 11.42 -35.07 -5.55
N ASP A 633 10.83 -35.26 -6.73
CA ASP A 633 9.67 -36.14 -6.93
C ASP A 633 10.13 -37.61 -6.87
N ALA A 634 9.49 -38.41 -6.01
CA ALA A 634 9.82 -39.83 -5.82
C ALA A 634 9.69 -40.69 -7.09
N ASN A 635 9.00 -40.19 -8.13
CA ASN A 635 8.82 -40.86 -9.42
C ASN A 635 9.70 -40.26 -10.53
N PHE A 636 10.58 -39.29 -10.26
CA PHE A 636 11.35 -38.55 -11.29
C PHE A 636 12.09 -39.48 -12.26
N ASP A 637 12.79 -40.50 -11.73
CA ASP A 637 13.55 -41.48 -12.51
C ASP A 637 12.67 -42.52 -13.24
N SER A 638 11.37 -42.58 -12.93
CA SER A 638 10.40 -43.47 -13.59
C SER A 638 9.56 -42.78 -14.68
N TYR A 639 9.62 -41.45 -14.77
CA TYR A 639 8.95 -40.68 -15.80
C TYR A 639 9.78 -40.64 -17.10
N ASN A 640 9.29 -41.34 -18.13
CA ASN A 640 9.81 -41.21 -19.50
C ASN A 640 9.20 -39.98 -20.20
N GLU A 641 9.74 -39.61 -21.37
CA GLU A 641 9.19 -38.53 -22.22
C GLU A 641 7.69 -38.71 -22.53
N GLN A 642 7.26 -39.96 -22.77
CA GLN A 642 5.84 -40.31 -22.93
C GLN A 642 5.00 -40.08 -21.66
N SER A 643 5.58 -40.32 -20.48
CA SER A 643 4.94 -40.05 -19.19
C SER A 643 4.74 -38.55 -18.98
N TYR A 644 5.75 -37.72 -19.27
CA TYR A 644 5.61 -36.25 -19.19
C TYR A 644 4.57 -35.71 -20.18
N LYS A 645 4.51 -36.27 -21.41
CA LYS A 645 3.46 -35.92 -22.38
C LYS A 645 2.07 -36.28 -21.87
N ALA A 646 1.87 -37.48 -21.30
CA ALA A 646 0.61 -37.86 -20.67
C ALA A 646 0.24 -36.95 -19.46
N LEU A 647 1.20 -36.65 -18.58
CA LEU A 647 1.03 -35.73 -17.44
C LEU A 647 0.62 -34.31 -17.87
N SER A 648 1.03 -33.86 -19.07
CA SER A 648 0.62 -32.57 -19.65
C SER A 648 -0.78 -32.59 -20.31
N GLN A 649 -1.37 -33.78 -20.51
CA GLN A 649 -2.73 -33.98 -21.00
C GLN A 649 -3.76 -34.25 -19.89
N GLU A 650 -3.33 -34.45 -18.64
CA GLU A 650 -4.25 -34.72 -17.52
C GLU A 650 -5.29 -33.62 -17.29
N GLY A 651 -6.52 -34.04 -16.94
CA GLY A 651 -7.67 -33.14 -16.81
C GLY A 651 -8.05 -32.55 -18.18
N ASN A 652 -8.08 -31.23 -18.28
CA ASN A 652 -8.23 -30.54 -19.56
C ASN A 652 -6.86 -30.23 -20.22
N GLY A 653 -5.74 -30.62 -19.60
CA GLY A 653 -4.38 -30.37 -20.07
C GLY A 653 -3.76 -29.07 -19.53
N CYS A 654 -2.45 -29.15 -19.24
CA CYS A 654 -1.67 -28.18 -18.47
C CYS A 654 -0.28 -27.94 -19.05
N ILE A 655 0.40 -26.89 -18.56
CA ILE A 655 1.83 -26.66 -18.78
C ILE A 655 2.61 -27.50 -17.76
N LEU A 656 3.66 -28.18 -18.20
CA LEU A 656 4.54 -29.01 -17.37
C LEU A 656 6.01 -28.66 -17.63
N VAL A 657 6.70 -28.17 -16.60
CA VAL A 657 8.13 -27.80 -16.66
C VAL A 657 8.95 -28.86 -15.92
N ARG A 658 9.91 -29.49 -16.62
CA ARG A 658 10.80 -30.52 -16.09
C ARG A 658 12.17 -29.92 -15.78
N LEU A 659 12.51 -29.84 -14.49
CA LEU A 659 13.81 -29.34 -14.02
C LEU A 659 14.93 -30.38 -14.22
N SER A 660 16.13 -29.92 -14.57
CA SER A 660 17.32 -30.77 -14.78
C SER A 660 17.88 -31.39 -13.50
N SER A 661 18.51 -32.56 -13.61
CA SER A 661 19.07 -33.35 -12.50
C SER A 661 20.52 -33.00 -12.15
N GLU A 662 20.87 -31.71 -12.18
CA GLU A 662 22.23 -31.25 -11.87
C GLU A 662 22.59 -31.38 -10.39
N LYS A 663 23.34 -32.43 -10.05
CA LYS A 663 23.71 -32.78 -8.67
C LYS A 663 24.33 -31.63 -7.86
N ARG A 664 25.09 -30.72 -8.50
CA ARG A 664 25.69 -29.55 -7.81
C ARG A 664 24.62 -28.58 -7.30
N ILE A 665 23.64 -28.21 -8.13
CA ILE A 665 22.60 -27.24 -7.77
C ILE A 665 21.68 -27.81 -6.68
N TRP A 666 21.31 -29.09 -6.80
CA TRP A 666 20.47 -29.76 -5.79
C TRP A 666 21.18 -29.96 -4.45
N ALA A 667 22.50 -30.23 -4.43
CA ALA A 667 23.27 -30.28 -3.18
C ALA A 667 23.41 -28.92 -2.50
N GLU A 668 23.56 -27.82 -3.26
CA GLU A 668 23.57 -26.48 -2.70
C GLU A 668 22.19 -26.06 -2.14
N PHE A 669 21.10 -26.48 -2.78
CA PHE A 669 19.73 -26.27 -2.30
C PHE A 669 19.44 -27.02 -0.98
N ASP A 670 19.81 -28.30 -0.89
CA ASP A 670 19.72 -29.11 0.34
C ASP A 670 20.52 -28.46 1.48
N THR A 671 21.76 -28.04 1.21
CA THR A 671 22.62 -27.37 2.19
C THR A 671 22.02 -26.04 2.66
N TRP A 672 21.49 -25.23 1.73
CA TRP A 672 20.80 -23.97 2.05
C TRP A 672 19.60 -24.19 2.98
N LEU A 673 18.77 -25.17 2.68
CA LEU A 673 17.54 -25.47 3.40
C LEU A 673 17.83 -26.03 4.81
N LYS A 674 18.83 -26.91 4.94
CA LYS A 674 19.33 -27.40 6.23
C LYS A 674 19.86 -26.27 7.10
N THR A 675 20.67 -25.36 6.55
CA THR A 675 21.14 -24.17 7.26
C THR A 675 19.96 -23.26 7.69
N GLU A 676 18.93 -23.05 6.86
CA GLU A 676 17.77 -22.24 7.24
C GLU A 676 16.94 -22.89 8.38
N LYS A 677 16.67 -24.20 8.31
CA LYS A 677 15.96 -24.94 9.37
C LYS A 677 16.74 -24.97 10.69
N PHE A 678 18.06 -25.16 10.62
CA PHE A 678 18.97 -25.12 11.77
C PHE A 678 18.95 -23.75 12.47
N LEU A 679 19.17 -22.67 11.71
CA LEU A 679 19.18 -21.30 12.23
C LEU A 679 17.82 -20.91 12.84
N ALA A 680 16.71 -21.33 12.25
CA ALA A 680 15.38 -21.11 12.80
C ALA A 680 15.17 -21.81 14.16
N GLY A 681 15.73 -23.01 14.35
CA GLY A 681 15.60 -23.79 15.57
C GLY A 681 16.43 -23.31 16.78
N ILE A 682 17.46 -22.48 16.56
CA ILE A 682 18.48 -22.14 17.57
C ILE A 682 18.43 -20.68 18.06
N ARG A 683 17.66 -19.79 17.41
CA ARG A 683 17.52 -18.38 17.83
C ARG A 683 17.31 -18.24 19.35
N GLY A 684 18.22 -17.52 20.00
CA GLY A 684 18.20 -17.24 21.44
C GLY A 684 18.69 -18.36 22.38
N LYS A 685 19.19 -19.49 21.87
CA LYS A 685 19.62 -20.64 22.71
C LYS A 685 21.13 -20.72 23.00
N ARG A 686 21.98 -20.08 22.19
CA ARG A 686 23.45 -20.10 22.33
C ARG A 686 24.04 -18.70 22.16
N PRO A 687 24.10 -17.86 23.21
CA PRO A 687 24.63 -16.49 23.10
C PRO A 687 26.13 -16.48 22.78
N GLU A 688 26.89 -17.46 23.26
CA GLU A 688 28.34 -17.57 23.02
C GLU A 688 28.68 -17.75 21.53
N GLN A 689 27.79 -18.41 20.76
CA GLN A 689 27.93 -18.64 19.32
C GLN A 689 27.17 -17.62 18.44
N GLU A 690 26.62 -16.53 19.01
CA GLU A 690 25.70 -15.63 18.29
C GLU A 690 26.35 -14.97 17.06
N LYS A 691 27.63 -14.60 17.12
CA LYS A 691 28.38 -14.07 15.97
C LYS A 691 28.48 -15.08 14.82
N LEU A 692 28.88 -16.31 15.13
CA LEU A 692 28.99 -17.41 14.15
C LEU A 692 27.62 -17.73 13.51
N LEU A 693 26.55 -17.72 14.31
CA LEU A 693 25.19 -17.94 13.80
C LEU A 693 24.73 -16.78 12.90
N ALA A 694 25.14 -15.53 13.18
CA ALA A 694 24.88 -14.38 12.32
C ALA A 694 25.68 -14.43 11.01
N GLU A 695 26.96 -14.80 11.07
CA GLU A 695 27.80 -15.05 9.88
C GLU A 695 27.22 -16.16 9.00
N LYS A 696 26.80 -17.28 9.58
CA LYS A 696 26.13 -18.38 8.87
C LYS A 696 24.77 -17.97 8.29
N ALA A 697 24.02 -17.07 8.93
CA ALA A 697 22.79 -16.51 8.37
C ALA A 697 23.07 -15.59 7.16
N LEU A 698 24.15 -14.81 7.20
CA LEU A 698 24.59 -13.96 6.10
C LEU A 698 25.10 -14.81 4.92
N GLU A 699 25.92 -15.83 5.19
CA GLU A 699 26.35 -16.83 4.20
C GLU A 699 25.13 -17.48 3.53
N ASN A 700 24.14 -17.93 4.30
CA ASN A 700 22.96 -18.58 3.73
C ASN A 700 22.08 -17.62 2.91
N THR A 701 22.12 -16.32 3.21
CA THR A 701 21.44 -15.27 2.43
C THR A 701 22.16 -15.01 1.09
N GLN A 702 23.49 -15.03 1.07
CA GLN A 702 24.28 -15.01 -0.17
C GLN A 702 24.04 -16.29 -0.99
N ARG A 703 24.01 -17.45 -0.34
CA ARG A 703 23.72 -18.76 -0.95
C ARG A 703 22.35 -18.78 -1.62
N ARG A 704 21.30 -18.23 -0.98
CA ARG A 704 19.96 -18.03 -1.58
C ARG A 704 20.02 -17.15 -2.84
N SER A 705 20.71 -16.02 -2.78
CA SER A 705 20.89 -15.11 -3.93
C SER A 705 21.58 -15.79 -5.12
N ARG A 706 22.58 -16.65 -4.86
CA ARG A 706 23.26 -17.44 -5.90
C ARG A 706 22.39 -18.58 -6.43
N LEU A 707 21.66 -19.29 -5.56
CA LEU A 707 20.68 -20.30 -5.96
C LEU A 707 19.59 -19.71 -6.86
N LYS A 708 19.11 -18.50 -6.61
CA LYS A 708 18.14 -17.82 -7.49
C LYS A 708 18.65 -17.71 -8.94
N LEU A 709 19.92 -17.33 -9.13
CA LEU A 709 20.53 -17.23 -10.47
C LEU A 709 20.72 -18.61 -11.11
N LEU A 710 21.13 -19.62 -10.34
CA LEU A 710 21.27 -20.99 -10.82
C LEU A 710 19.92 -21.60 -11.22
N PHE A 711 18.84 -21.34 -10.47
CA PHE A 711 17.50 -21.80 -10.80
C PHE A 711 16.86 -21.01 -11.97
N ASP A 712 17.18 -19.73 -12.15
CA ASP A 712 16.78 -18.97 -13.35
C ASP A 712 17.40 -19.54 -14.63
N ASP A 713 18.67 -19.96 -14.58
CA ASP A 713 19.30 -20.63 -15.73
C ASP A 713 18.79 -22.07 -15.93
N LEU A 714 18.65 -22.85 -14.84
CA LEU A 714 18.11 -24.21 -14.88
C LEU A 714 16.68 -24.25 -15.46
N VAL A 715 15.85 -23.22 -15.22
CA VAL A 715 14.52 -23.10 -15.83
C VAL A 715 14.58 -22.71 -17.31
N LYS A 716 15.56 -21.93 -17.78
CA LYS A 716 15.77 -21.68 -19.23
C LYS A 716 16.22 -22.94 -19.97
N GLN A 717 16.93 -23.83 -19.28
CA GLN A 717 17.36 -25.13 -19.81
C GLN A 717 16.34 -26.27 -19.60
N ALA A 718 15.18 -25.99 -18.98
CA ALA A 718 14.16 -26.98 -18.68
C ALA A 718 13.35 -27.41 -19.90
N GLN A 719 12.98 -28.70 -19.96
CA GLN A 719 12.02 -29.17 -20.97
C GLN A 719 10.60 -28.75 -20.57
N ILE A 720 9.86 -28.16 -21.50
CA ILE A 720 8.47 -27.74 -21.29
C ILE A 720 7.54 -28.59 -22.16
N PHE A 721 6.54 -29.21 -21.53
CA PHE A 721 5.50 -29.99 -22.20
C PHE A 721 4.14 -29.31 -22.02
N ALA A 722 3.31 -29.33 -23.06
CA ALA A 722 1.96 -28.80 -23.04
C ALA A 722 1.05 -29.61 -23.97
N LEU A 723 -0.12 -30.04 -23.47
CA LEU A 723 -1.15 -30.75 -24.24
C LEU A 723 -0.65 -32.03 -24.97
N GLY A 724 0.45 -32.63 -24.50
CA GLY A 724 1.07 -33.83 -25.07
C GLY A 724 2.25 -33.56 -26.02
N ASN A 725 2.56 -32.30 -26.31
CA ASN A 725 3.70 -31.90 -27.13
C ASN A 725 4.83 -31.31 -26.26
N GLU A 726 6.06 -31.37 -26.76
CA GLU A 726 7.20 -30.62 -26.19
C GLU A 726 7.33 -29.28 -26.91
N LEU A 727 7.49 -28.19 -26.16
CA LEU A 727 7.57 -26.83 -26.68
C LEU A 727 9.04 -26.40 -26.79
N GLN A 728 9.56 -26.30 -28.01
CA GLN A 728 10.89 -25.75 -28.28
C GLN A 728 10.88 -24.22 -28.27
N SER A 729 10.65 -23.62 -27.09
CA SER A 729 10.84 -22.19 -26.89
C SER A 729 12.31 -21.79 -27.14
N LYS A 730 12.51 -20.60 -27.71
CA LYS A 730 13.84 -19.99 -27.93
C LYS A 730 13.98 -18.66 -27.19
N SER A 731 13.08 -18.39 -26.23
CA SER A 731 13.05 -17.13 -25.49
C SER A 731 14.18 -17.06 -24.45
N ALA A 732 14.89 -15.93 -24.45
CA ALA A 732 16.03 -15.70 -23.54
C ALA A 732 15.63 -15.38 -22.08
N SER A 733 14.33 -15.32 -21.76
CA SER A 733 13.82 -15.07 -20.41
C SER A 733 12.76 -16.10 -20.03
N VAL A 734 12.78 -16.52 -18.75
CA VAL A 734 11.79 -17.45 -18.17
C VAL A 734 10.37 -16.89 -18.29
N SER A 735 10.21 -15.56 -18.13
CA SER A 735 8.93 -14.87 -18.35
C SER A 735 8.36 -15.13 -19.73
N ASN A 736 9.11 -14.83 -20.79
CA ASN A 736 8.63 -14.96 -22.17
C ASN A 736 8.37 -16.45 -22.53
N MET A 737 9.23 -17.35 -22.07
CA MET A 737 9.09 -18.80 -22.24
C MET A 737 7.79 -19.33 -21.59
N LEU A 738 7.43 -18.83 -20.41
CA LEU A 738 6.13 -19.12 -19.80
C LEU A 738 4.97 -18.43 -20.52
N ASP A 739 5.16 -17.21 -21.04
CA ASP A 739 4.13 -16.48 -21.79
C ASP A 739 3.80 -17.17 -23.13
N GLU A 740 4.79 -17.76 -23.80
CA GLU A 740 4.64 -18.65 -24.96
C GLU A 740 3.87 -19.94 -24.60
N ALA A 741 4.22 -20.59 -23.48
CA ALA A 741 3.54 -21.81 -23.03
C ALA A 741 2.09 -21.57 -22.60
N CYS A 742 1.82 -20.43 -21.94
CA CYS A 742 0.46 -19.99 -21.60
C CYS A 742 -0.37 -19.68 -22.85
N ALA A 743 0.18 -18.94 -23.82
CA ALA A 743 -0.48 -18.68 -25.09
C ALA A 743 -0.82 -19.98 -25.83
N TYR A 744 0.14 -20.90 -25.96
CA TYR A 744 -0.06 -22.19 -26.63
C TYR A 744 -1.17 -23.03 -25.98
N VAL A 745 -1.20 -23.11 -24.64
CA VAL A 745 -2.29 -23.81 -23.94
C VAL A 745 -3.63 -23.10 -24.14
N ILE A 746 -3.67 -21.77 -24.13
CA ILE A 746 -4.91 -21.01 -24.34
C ILE A 746 -5.46 -21.24 -25.77
N GLU A 747 -4.64 -21.04 -26.79
CA GLU A 747 -5.02 -21.18 -28.20
C GLU A 747 -5.54 -22.58 -28.55
N ASN A 748 -4.92 -23.63 -28.01
CA ASN A 748 -5.26 -25.01 -28.34
C ASN A 748 -6.36 -25.62 -27.45
N SER A 749 -6.62 -25.05 -26.25
CA SER A 749 -7.66 -25.58 -25.35
C SER A 749 -8.98 -24.80 -25.35
N PHE A 750 -8.94 -23.50 -25.62
CA PHE A 750 -10.15 -22.68 -25.78
C PHE A 750 -10.57 -22.64 -27.25
N GLN A 751 -11.00 -23.79 -27.78
CA GLN A 751 -11.37 -23.98 -29.20
C GLN A 751 -12.45 -23.01 -29.72
N LYS A 752 -13.22 -22.35 -28.84
CA LYS A 752 -14.24 -21.35 -29.18
C LYS A 752 -13.83 -19.90 -28.85
N LEU A 753 -12.57 -19.65 -28.47
CA LEU A 753 -12.04 -18.32 -28.19
C LEU A 753 -12.17 -17.38 -29.40
N SER A 754 -11.83 -17.87 -30.60
CA SER A 754 -11.86 -17.11 -31.86
C SER A 754 -13.25 -16.74 -32.39
N LEU A 755 -14.34 -17.22 -31.75
CA LEU A 755 -15.70 -16.82 -32.08
C LEU A 755 -16.05 -15.41 -31.56
N LEU A 756 -15.22 -14.86 -30.66
CA LEU A 756 -15.33 -13.51 -30.11
C LEU A 756 -14.07 -12.71 -30.51
N GLN A 757 -14.27 -11.64 -31.28
CA GLN A 757 -13.25 -10.66 -31.64
C GLN A 757 -13.39 -9.44 -30.74
N SER A 758 -12.31 -9.03 -30.07
CA SER A 758 -12.36 -7.94 -29.09
C SER A 758 -12.82 -6.62 -29.69
N CYS A 759 -13.93 -6.10 -29.17
CA CYS A 759 -14.43 -4.77 -29.50
C CYS A 759 -13.53 -3.69 -28.85
N GLY A 760 -12.62 -3.14 -29.65
CA GLY A 760 -11.91 -1.90 -29.34
C GLY A 760 -10.90 -1.97 -28.19
N ASN A 761 -10.77 -0.85 -27.49
CA ASN A 761 -9.79 -0.67 -26.40
C ASN A 761 -10.40 -0.63 -25.00
N ASN A 762 -11.73 -0.50 -24.86
CA ASN A 762 -12.38 -0.39 -23.56
C ASN A 762 -13.85 -0.85 -23.60
N PRO A 763 -14.14 -2.15 -23.44
CA PRO A 763 -15.50 -2.69 -23.56
C PRO A 763 -16.49 -2.11 -22.53
N VAL A 764 -16.02 -1.61 -21.38
CA VAL A 764 -16.88 -0.96 -20.37
C VAL A 764 -17.36 0.43 -20.83
N GLN A 765 -16.57 1.14 -21.63
CA GLN A 765 -17.00 2.42 -22.24
C GLN A 765 -18.00 2.18 -23.37
N GLU A 766 -17.82 1.14 -24.17
CA GLU A 766 -18.78 0.72 -25.21
C GLU A 766 -20.08 0.19 -24.59
N LEU A 767 -19.99 -0.60 -23.51
CA LEU A 767 -21.15 -1.02 -22.71
C LEU A 767 -21.95 0.19 -22.20
N LYS A 768 -21.26 1.26 -21.77
CA LYS A 768 -21.91 2.51 -21.36
C LYS A 768 -22.57 3.24 -22.53
N SER A 769 -21.93 3.35 -23.70
CA SER A 769 -22.51 4.05 -24.84
C SER A 769 -23.71 3.30 -25.42
N VAL A 770 -23.66 1.96 -25.52
CA VAL A 770 -24.77 1.13 -26.00
C VAL A 770 -25.99 1.19 -25.08
N ILE A 771 -25.79 1.24 -23.75
CA ILE A 771 -26.89 1.36 -22.77
C ILE A 771 -27.50 2.78 -22.74
N MET A 772 -26.72 3.81 -23.07
CA MET A 772 -27.11 5.22 -22.98
C MET A 772 -27.45 5.87 -24.33
N ALA A 773 -27.42 5.12 -25.43
CA ALA A 773 -27.75 5.62 -26.77
C ALA A 773 -29.24 5.97 -26.91
N ASP A 774 -29.54 7.08 -27.59
CA ASP A 774 -30.90 7.44 -27.96
C ASP A 774 -31.51 6.45 -28.98
N ASP A 775 -32.83 6.35 -28.99
CA ASP A 775 -33.54 5.28 -29.71
C ASP A 775 -33.37 5.40 -31.25
N MET A 776 -33.10 6.60 -31.76
CA MET A 776 -32.70 6.84 -33.16
C MET A 776 -31.27 6.40 -33.48
N ALA A 777 -30.36 6.37 -32.50
CA ALA A 777 -29.01 5.85 -32.69
C ALA A 777 -29.00 4.31 -32.64
N GLN A 778 -29.83 3.71 -31.77
CA GLN A 778 -29.98 2.25 -31.66
C GLN A 778 -30.36 1.59 -33.00
N LEU A 779 -31.21 2.22 -33.81
CA LEU A 779 -31.59 1.74 -35.15
C LEU A 779 -30.42 1.72 -36.15
N ASN A 780 -29.44 2.61 -36.01
CA ASN A 780 -28.22 2.65 -36.83
C ASN A 780 -27.11 1.72 -36.30
N VAL A 781 -27.28 1.10 -35.12
CA VAL A 781 -26.42 0.02 -34.61
C VAL A 781 -26.88 -1.35 -35.14
N ASN A 782 -27.67 -1.37 -36.22
CA ASN A 782 -27.88 -2.54 -37.07
C ASN A 782 -26.61 -2.91 -37.86
N LEU A 783 -25.60 -3.38 -37.15
CA LEU A 783 -24.57 -4.25 -37.71
C LEU A 783 -25.26 -5.55 -38.16
N GLY A 784 -25.61 -5.62 -39.44
CA GLY A 784 -26.23 -6.79 -40.07
C GLY A 784 -25.23 -7.91 -40.30
N GLU A 785 -25.09 -8.37 -41.55
CA GLU A 785 -24.15 -9.45 -41.92
C GLU A 785 -22.65 -9.08 -41.75
N GLN A 786 -22.35 -7.87 -41.26
CA GLN A 786 -20.99 -7.37 -40.98
C GLN A 786 -20.66 -7.28 -39.48
N ASP A 787 -21.46 -7.89 -38.58
CA ASP A 787 -21.12 -8.03 -37.16
C ASP A 787 -20.02 -9.09 -36.95
N PRO A 788 -18.78 -8.73 -36.55
CA PRO A 788 -17.70 -9.69 -36.33
C PRO A 788 -17.99 -10.67 -35.19
N ASN A 789 -18.92 -10.34 -34.29
CA ASN A 789 -19.29 -11.13 -33.12
C ASN A 789 -20.62 -11.89 -33.26
N ALA A 790 -21.16 -11.98 -34.48
CA ALA A 790 -22.39 -12.71 -34.77
C ALA A 790 -22.33 -14.20 -34.37
N ALA A 791 -21.14 -14.81 -34.40
CA ALA A 791 -20.94 -16.20 -33.95
C ALA A 791 -21.04 -16.34 -32.41
N ALA A 792 -20.37 -15.47 -31.65
CA ALA A 792 -20.48 -15.44 -30.19
C ALA A 792 -21.92 -15.18 -29.73
N LYS A 793 -22.62 -14.22 -30.35
CA LYS A 793 -24.04 -13.93 -30.06
C LYS A 793 -24.94 -15.15 -30.27
N LYS A 794 -24.76 -15.89 -31.36
CA LYS A 794 -25.53 -17.13 -31.64
C LYS A 794 -25.32 -18.23 -30.60
N GLU A 795 -24.12 -18.37 -30.04
CA GLU A 795 -23.88 -19.37 -28.97
C GLU A 795 -24.49 -18.93 -27.63
N ILE A 796 -24.47 -17.63 -27.30
CA ILE A 796 -25.18 -17.08 -26.13
C ILE A 796 -26.69 -17.28 -26.29
N GLU A 797 -27.26 -17.02 -27.46
CA GLU A 797 -28.65 -17.34 -27.80
C GLU A 797 -28.93 -18.84 -27.62
N LEU A 798 -28.08 -19.73 -28.15
CA LEU A 798 -28.22 -21.19 -28.01
C LEU A 798 -28.20 -21.65 -26.54
N PHE A 799 -27.33 -21.08 -25.70
CA PHE A 799 -27.32 -21.40 -24.27
C PHE A 799 -28.62 -20.96 -23.57
N LEU A 800 -29.10 -19.74 -23.87
CA LEU A 800 -30.38 -19.25 -23.33
C LEU A 800 -31.57 -20.09 -23.81
N ASN A 801 -31.54 -20.59 -25.05
CA ASN A 801 -32.57 -21.51 -25.58
C ASN A 801 -32.61 -22.82 -24.78
N VAL A 802 -31.47 -23.49 -24.62
CA VAL A 802 -31.36 -24.77 -23.90
C VAL A 802 -31.69 -24.63 -22.41
N ALA A 803 -31.51 -23.44 -21.82
CA ALA A 803 -31.93 -23.16 -20.45
C ALA A 803 -33.45 -22.91 -20.33
N ASP A 804 -34.05 -22.18 -21.29
CA ASP A 804 -35.51 -21.96 -21.36
C ASP A 804 -36.27 -23.28 -21.55
N GLU A 805 -35.80 -24.14 -22.45
CA GLU A 805 -36.32 -25.51 -22.66
C GLU A 805 -36.26 -26.39 -21.41
N LYS A 806 -35.30 -26.13 -20.51
CA LYS A 806 -35.14 -26.84 -19.22
C LYS A 806 -35.80 -26.12 -18.05
N ASN A 807 -36.52 -25.01 -18.28
CA ASN A 807 -37.06 -24.11 -17.26
C ASN A 807 -36.01 -23.60 -16.24
N GLN A 808 -34.72 -23.60 -16.59
CA GLN A 808 -33.65 -23.17 -15.69
C GLN A 808 -33.50 -21.63 -15.74
N PRO A 809 -33.55 -20.91 -14.59
CA PRO A 809 -33.23 -19.50 -14.55
C PRO A 809 -31.74 -19.28 -14.81
N VAL A 810 -31.38 -18.48 -15.82
CA VAL A 810 -29.99 -18.10 -16.09
C VAL A 810 -29.68 -16.74 -15.46
N TYR A 811 -28.71 -16.71 -14.55
CA TYR A 811 -28.17 -15.49 -13.96
C TYR A 811 -26.94 -15.00 -14.73
N LEU A 812 -26.69 -13.68 -14.76
CA LEU A 812 -25.50 -13.12 -15.40
C LEU A 812 -24.21 -13.77 -14.87
N LYS A 813 -24.13 -14.05 -13.56
CA LYS A 813 -23.01 -14.77 -12.94
C LYS A 813 -22.71 -16.11 -13.63
N GLU A 814 -23.73 -16.95 -13.82
CA GLU A 814 -23.58 -18.29 -14.41
C GLU A 814 -23.15 -18.20 -15.89
N LEU A 815 -23.66 -17.21 -16.60
CA LEU A 815 -23.30 -16.93 -17.98
C LEU A 815 -21.84 -16.48 -18.09
N LEU A 816 -21.39 -15.57 -17.21
CA LEU A 816 -20.00 -15.14 -17.13
C LEU A 816 -19.04 -16.27 -16.70
N GLU A 817 -19.45 -17.12 -15.75
CA GLU A 817 -18.66 -18.29 -15.34
C GLU A 817 -18.54 -19.31 -16.48
N ARG A 818 -19.63 -19.59 -17.21
CA ARG A 818 -19.62 -20.51 -18.36
C ARG A 818 -18.82 -20.00 -19.56
N PHE A 819 -18.98 -18.73 -19.94
CA PHE A 819 -18.33 -18.20 -21.14
C PHE A 819 -16.89 -17.71 -20.91
N SER A 820 -16.47 -17.44 -19.65
CA SER A 820 -15.04 -17.27 -19.34
C SER A 820 -14.30 -18.60 -19.08
N ALA A 821 -15.01 -19.74 -18.99
CA ALA A 821 -14.40 -21.06 -18.86
C ALA A 821 -14.16 -21.74 -20.22
N ARG A 822 -13.39 -22.84 -20.23
CA ARG A 822 -13.21 -23.69 -21.41
C ARG A 822 -14.55 -24.26 -21.89
N PRO A 823 -14.83 -24.33 -23.21
CA PRO A 823 -13.92 -24.07 -24.34
C PRO A 823 -13.91 -22.63 -24.85
N PHE A 824 -14.55 -21.68 -24.16
CA PHE A 824 -14.76 -20.31 -24.63
C PHE A 824 -13.66 -19.34 -24.21
N GLY A 825 -13.44 -19.19 -22.91
CA GLY A 825 -12.37 -18.34 -22.38
C GLY A 825 -12.57 -16.86 -22.69
N TRP A 826 -13.81 -16.39 -22.86
CA TRP A 826 -14.13 -15.03 -23.27
C TRP A 826 -14.03 -14.02 -22.12
N ASN A 827 -13.74 -12.77 -22.48
CA ASN A 827 -13.57 -11.66 -21.54
C ASN A 827 -14.94 -11.25 -20.98
N ARG A 828 -15.06 -11.17 -19.64
CA ARG A 828 -16.32 -10.91 -18.94
C ARG A 828 -17.01 -9.63 -19.39
N ASP A 829 -16.24 -8.57 -19.64
CA ASP A 829 -16.80 -7.28 -20.05
C ASP A 829 -17.32 -7.32 -21.50
N GLU A 830 -16.65 -8.08 -22.37
CA GLU A 830 -17.11 -8.32 -23.74
C GLU A 830 -18.33 -9.24 -23.78
N VAL A 831 -18.41 -10.24 -22.89
CA VAL A 831 -19.62 -11.07 -22.70
C VAL A 831 -20.80 -10.23 -22.24
N MET A 832 -20.59 -9.30 -21.30
CA MET A 832 -21.63 -8.32 -20.91
C MET A 832 -22.06 -7.47 -22.11
N LEU A 833 -21.10 -6.93 -22.88
CA LEU A 833 -21.39 -6.16 -24.10
C LEU A 833 -22.23 -6.94 -25.12
N GLN A 834 -21.92 -8.23 -25.37
CA GLN A 834 -22.75 -9.04 -26.28
C GLN A 834 -24.13 -9.38 -25.71
N VAL A 835 -24.27 -9.59 -24.39
CA VAL A 835 -25.59 -9.70 -23.74
C VAL A 835 -26.39 -8.40 -23.89
N THR A 836 -25.77 -7.24 -23.71
CA THR A 836 -26.39 -5.93 -23.92
C THR A 836 -26.84 -5.76 -25.38
N HIS A 837 -26.03 -6.16 -26.36
CA HIS A 837 -26.44 -6.19 -27.78
C HIS A 837 -27.65 -7.11 -28.02
N LEU A 838 -27.71 -8.29 -27.39
CA LEU A 838 -28.87 -9.19 -27.50
C LEU A 838 -30.16 -8.62 -26.88
N VAL A 839 -30.04 -7.78 -25.85
CA VAL A 839 -31.19 -7.06 -25.26
C VAL A 839 -31.63 -5.89 -26.15
N LEU A 840 -30.69 -5.15 -26.75
CA LEU A 840 -30.99 -4.09 -27.73
C LEU A 840 -31.71 -4.66 -28.96
N LEU A 841 -31.20 -5.76 -29.53
CA LEU A 841 -31.85 -6.55 -30.58
C LEU A 841 -33.16 -7.23 -30.13
N GLY A 842 -33.56 -7.09 -28.87
CA GLY A 842 -34.82 -7.61 -28.34
C GLY A 842 -34.93 -9.13 -28.26
N LYS A 843 -33.81 -9.85 -28.39
CA LYS A 843 -33.75 -11.32 -28.28
C LYS A 843 -33.63 -11.81 -26.83
N ALA A 844 -33.13 -10.94 -25.95
CA ALA A 844 -33.02 -11.18 -24.52
C ALA A 844 -33.72 -10.08 -23.72
N ALA A 845 -34.19 -10.42 -22.52
CA ALA A 845 -34.75 -9.50 -21.55
C ALA A 845 -34.02 -9.64 -20.21
N LEU A 846 -33.96 -8.54 -19.47
CA LEU A 846 -33.32 -8.46 -18.16
C LEU A 846 -34.40 -8.40 -17.07
N SER A 847 -34.23 -9.19 -16.02
CA SER A 847 -35.15 -9.23 -14.88
C SER A 847 -34.38 -9.33 -13.57
N THR A 848 -34.98 -8.82 -12.50
CA THR A 848 -34.43 -8.84 -11.13
C THR A 848 -35.49 -9.45 -10.19
N PRO A 849 -35.17 -9.71 -8.91
CA PRO A 849 -36.19 -10.12 -7.92
C PRO A 849 -37.32 -9.09 -7.75
N ASN A 850 -37.09 -7.82 -8.14
CA ASN A 850 -38.05 -6.72 -8.02
C ASN A 850 -38.87 -6.51 -9.31
N GLY A 851 -38.74 -7.37 -10.32
CA GLY A 851 -39.40 -7.25 -11.63
C GLY A 851 -38.45 -7.01 -12.79
N ASP A 852 -39.01 -6.75 -13.97
CA ASP A 852 -38.26 -6.57 -15.22
C ASP A 852 -37.50 -5.24 -15.26
N LEU A 853 -36.33 -5.25 -15.91
CA LEU A 853 -35.33 -4.18 -15.86
C LEU A 853 -35.10 -3.58 -17.26
N PRO A 854 -35.55 -2.33 -17.52
CA PRO A 854 -35.29 -1.64 -18.79
C PRO A 854 -33.80 -1.44 -19.05
N LEU A 855 -33.37 -1.62 -20.30
CA LEU A 855 -31.96 -1.55 -20.71
C LEU A 855 -31.26 -0.27 -20.21
N LYS A 856 -31.88 0.90 -20.38
CA LYS A 856 -31.35 2.21 -19.96
C LYS A 856 -31.12 2.35 -18.43
N ARG A 857 -31.65 1.44 -17.60
CA ARG A 857 -31.40 1.35 -16.14
C ARG A 857 -30.49 0.18 -15.73
N SER A 858 -30.02 -0.63 -16.68
CA SER A 858 -29.25 -1.86 -16.39
C SER A 858 -27.75 -1.65 -16.13
N TYR A 859 -27.20 -0.47 -16.43
CA TYR A 859 -25.75 -0.20 -16.34
C TYR A 859 -25.15 -0.50 -14.95
N GLU A 860 -25.84 -0.12 -13.87
CA GLU A 860 -25.40 -0.42 -12.49
C GLU A 860 -25.45 -1.92 -12.19
N HIS A 861 -26.41 -2.65 -12.79
CA HIS A 861 -26.56 -4.08 -12.58
C HIS A 861 -25.49 -4.92 -13.30
N PHE A 862 -25.01 -4.45 -14.45
CA PHE A 862 -23.84 -5.02 -15.14
C PHE A 862 -22.51 -4.65 -14.46
N THR A 863 -22.33 -3.40 -14.02
CA THR A 863 -21.05 -2.97 -13.41
C THR A 863 -20.85 -3.43 -11.96
N SER A 864 -21.91 -3.70 -11.19
CA SER A 864 -21.79 -4.20 -9.82
C SER A 864 -21.77 -5.74 -9.76
N VAL A 865 -20.66 -6.29 -9.26
CA VAL A 865 -20.48 -7.75 -9.04
C VAL A 865 -21.56 -8.34 -8.12
N ARG A 866 -22.12 -7.55 -7.20
CA ARG A 866 -23.19 -8.00 -6.28
C ARG A 866 -24.54 -8.23 -6.97
N SER A 867 -24.77 -7.62 -8.14
CA SER A 867 -25.98 -7.84 -8.94
C SER A 867 -25.83 -8.92 -10.01
N HIS A 868 -24.61 -9.43 -10.28
CA HIS A 868 -24.43 -10.54 -11.23
C HIS A 868 -25.20 -11.80 -10.82
N SER A 869 -25.40 -12.04 -9.52
CA SER A 869 -26.19 -13.15 -8.98
C SER A 869 -27.70 -12.85 -8.83
N THR A 870 -28.17 -11.65 -9.14
CA THR A 870 -29.60 -11.27 -9.04
C THR A 870 -30.19 -10.81 -10.37
N LEU A 871 -29.35 -10.37 -11.32
CA LEU A 871 -29.74 -10.09 -12.70
C LEU A 871 -29.95 -11.42 -13.46
N ARG A 872 -31.22 -11.78 -13.65
CA ARG A 872 -31.65 -12.95 -14.44
C ARG A 872 -31.89 -12.51 -15.88
N ILE A 873 -31.20 -13.19 -16.80
CA ILE A 873 -31.36 -13.02 -18.25
C ILE A 873 -32.42 -14.04 -18.70
N ARG A 874 -33.36 -13.60 -19.53
CA ARG A 874 -34.38 -14.47 -20.15
C ARG A 874 -34.31 -14.33 -21.66
N ARG A 875 -34.57 -15.42 -22.38
CA ARG A 875 -34.85 -15.35 -23.82
C ARG A 875 -36.19 -14.62 -24.02
N VAL A 876 -36.24 -13.69 -24.96
CA VAL A 876 -37.51 -13.23 -25.55
C VAL A 876 -37.81 -14.17 -26.71
N ARG A 877 -38.96 -14.84 -26.66
CA ARG A 877 -39.45 -15.59 -27.83
C ARG A 877 -39.85 -14.56 -28.89
N GLN A 878 -39.39 -14.76 -30.11
CA GLN A 878 -39.68 -13.91 -31.26
C GLN A 878 -40.38 -14.76 -32.31
N HIS A 879 -41.27 -14.15 -33.07
CA HIS A 879 -41.96 -14.79 -34.19
C HIS A 879 -41.03 -14.88 -35.40
N THR A 880 -41.23 -15.89 -36.24
CA THR A 880 -40.56 -15.92 -37.55
C THR A 880 -41.11 -14.81 -38.46
N GLU A 881 -40.30 -14.31 -39.40
CA GLU A 881 -40.74 -13.25 -40.33
C GLU A 881 -42.05 -13.59 -41.05
N GLN A 882 -42.27 -14.87 -41.37
CA GLN A 882 -43.51 -15.36 -41.96
C GLN A 882 -44.73 -15.28 -41.03
N GLN A 883 -44.54 -15.40 -39.71
CA GLN A 883 -45.59 -15.19 -38.70
C GLN A 883 -45.85 -13.70 -38.50
N VAL A 884 -44.81 -12.86 -38.40
CA VAL A 884 -44.96 -11.40 -38.30
C VAL A 884 -45.68 -10.84 -39.54
N ALA A 885 -45.33 -11.30 -40.75
CA ALA A 885 -46.00 -10.90 -41.99
C ALA A 885 -47.47 -11.36 -42.05
N LYS A 886 -47.81 -12.54 -41.52
CA LYS A 886 -49.21 -13.00 -41.38
C LYS A 886 -49.98 -12.13 -40.40
N ALA A 887 -49.42 -11.85 -39.23
CA ALA A 887 -50.03 -10.99 -38.21
C ALA A 887 -50.23 -9.54 -38.70
N ALA A 888 -49.25 -8.98 -39.41
CA ALA A 888 -49.35 -7.66 -40.02
C ALA A 888 -50.44 -7.60 -41.13
N LYS A 889 -50.58 -8.65 -41.94
CA LYS A 889 -51.69 -8.74 -42.91
C LYS A 889 -53.04 -8.84 -42.20
N LEU A 890 -53.15 -9.70 -41.19
CA LEU A 890 -54.36 -9.93 -40.40
C LEU A 890 -54.80 -8.63 -39.68
N ALA A 891 -53.85 -7.87 -39.11
CA ALA A 891 -54.09 -6.54 -38.55
C ALA A 891 -54.57 -5.53 -39.60
N LYS A 892 -53.98 -5.54 -40.80
CA LYS A 892 -54.40 -4.68 -41.92
C LYS A 892 -55.81 -5.01 -42.40
N ASP A 893 -56.13 -6.30 -42.54
CA ASP A 893 -57.41 -6.79 -43.02
C ASP A 893 -58.55 -6.50 -42.03
N ILE A 894 -58.28 -6.46 -40.71
CA ILE A 894 -59.27 -6.11 -39.65
C ILE A 894 -59.37 -4.59 -39.41
N PHE A 895 -58.25 -3.88 -39.26
CA PHE A 895 -58.27 -2.46 -38.84
C PHE A 895 -58.19 -1.45 -40.01
N ASN A 896 -58.12 -1.92 -41.27
CA ASN A 896 -58.00 -1.10 -42.48
C ASN A 896 -56.83 -0.07 -42.49
N LYS A 897 -55.84 -0.23 -41.60
CA LYS A 897 -54.63 0.60 -41.49
C LYS A 897 -53.39 -0.15 -41.99
N PRO A 898 -52.37 0.53 -42.57
CA PRO A 898 -51.15 -0.13 -43.02
C PRO A 898 -50.22 -0.49 -41.85
N PHE A 899 -50.08 -1.79 -41.57
CA PHE A 899 -49.09 -2.31 -40.62
C PHE A 899 -47.86 -2.83 -41.37
N GLU A 900 -46.77 -2.07 -41.28
CA GLU A 900 -45.44 -2.47 -41.74
C GLU A 900 -44.39 -2.29 -40.61
N SER A 901 -43.23 -2.93 -40.79
CA SER A 901 -42.08 -3.02 -39.87
C SER A 901 -42.22 -4.02 -38.69
N SER A 902 -41.29 -3.95 -37.73
CA SER A 902 -40.84 -5.07 -36.89
C SER A 902 -41.86 -5.58 -35.86
N GLU A 903 -41.63 -6.77 -35.28
CA GLU A 903 -42.52 -7.40 -34.28
C GLU A 903 -42.90 -6.46 -33.11
N LYS A 904 -41.95 -5.66 -32.63
CA LYS A 904 -42.19 -4.66 -31.57
C LYS A 904 -43.04 -3.48 -32.06
N GLU A 905 -42.80 -2.99 -33.27
CA GLU A 905 -43.58 -1.88 -33.85
C GLU A 905 -45.00 -2.33 -34.23
N LEU A 906 -45.17 -3.56 -34.71
CA LEU A 906 -46.46 -4.20 -34.94
C LEU A 906 -47.25 -4.32 -33.63
N ALA A 907 -46.62 -4.83 -32.55
CA ALA A 907 -47.26 -4.93 -31.25
C ALA A 907 -47.64 -3.57 -30.65
N ASN A 908 -46.79 -2.55 -30.76
CA ASN A 908 -47.11 -1.20 -30.31
C ASN A 908 -48.27 -0.59 -31.10
N LYS A 909 -48.25 -0.66 -32.44
CA LYS A 909 -49.34 -0.17 -33.30
C LYS A 909 -50.66 -0.92 -33.03
N LEU A 910 -50.61 -2.22 -32.72
CA LEU A 910 -51.77 -3.00 -32.27
C LEU A 910 -52.31 -2.48 -30.93
N LEU A 911 -51.47 -2.27 -29.93
CA LEU A 911 -51.87 -1.71 -28.63
C LEU A 911 -52.50 -0.31 -28.76
N ASP A 912 -51.96 0.55 -29.63
CA ASP A 912 -52.51 1.89 -29.90
C ASP A 912 -53.92 1.80 -30.51
N VAL A 913 -54.12 0.97 -31.56
CA VAL A 913 -55.43 0.82 -32.22
C VAL A 913 -56.45 0.09 -31.34
N LEU A 914 -56.02 -0.93 -30.59
CA LEU A 914 -56.85 -1.56 -29.55
C LEU A 914 -57.24 -0.55 -28.46
N GLY A 915 -56.36 0.41 -28.14
CA GLY A 915 -56.62 1.53 -27.23
C GLY A 915 -57.63 2.55 -27.78
N GLU A 916 -57.57 2.86 -29.08
CA GLU A 916 -58.59 3.66 -29.78
C GLU A 916 -59.96 2.96 -29.73
N TRP A 917 -60.03 1.68 -30.14
CA TRP A 917 -61.27 0.89 -30.10
C TRP A 917 -61.80 0.71 -28.67
N GLN A 918 -60.93 0.55 -27.66
CA GLN A 918 -61.39 0.50 -26.27
C GLN A 918 -62.04 1.82 -25.81
N ARG A 919 -61.60 2.97 -26.32
CA ARG A 919 -62.23 4.28 -26.04
C ARG A 919 -63.58 4.39 -26.73
N LEU A 920 -63.67 4.02 -28.01
CA LEU A 920 -64.92 4.02 -28.77
C LEU A 920 -65.96 3.10 -28.13
N ILE A 921 -65.61 1.85 -27.80
CA ILE A 921 -66.53 0.92 -27.12
C ILE A 921 -66.96 1.43 -25.75
N LYS A 922 -66.09 2.11 -24.98
CA LYS A 922 -66.48 2.74 -23.70
C LYS A 922 -67.42 3.94 -23.88
N GLU A 923 -67.25 4.73 -24.93
CA GLU A 923 -68.18 5.81 -25.28
C GLU A 923 -69.53 5.25 -25.76
N PHE A 924 -69.51 4.21 -26.58
CA PHE A 924 -70.71 3.55 -27.10
C PHE A 924 -71.47 2.80 -25.99
N ASP A 925 -70.78 2.14 -25.05
CA ASP A 925 -71.39 1.58 -23.84
C ASP A 925 -72.00 2.68 -22.94
N PHE A 926 -71.33 3.82 -22.78
CA PHE A 926 -71.89 4.97 -22.06
C PHE A 926 -73.18 5.48 -22.73
N LYS A 927 -73.17 5.64 -24.06
CA LYS A 927 -74.36 5.95 -24.87
C LYS A 927 -75.46 4.87 -24.75
N ALA A 928 -75.08 3.60 -24.66
CA ALA A 928 -75.99 2.45 -24.66
C ALA A 928 -76.59 2.13 -23.28
N LYS A 929 -76.05 2.64 -22.17
CA LYS A 929 -76.61 2.47 -20.82
C LYS A 929 -78.05 2.97 -20.71
N ASP A 930 -78.41 3.97 -21.51
CA ASP A 930 -79.72 4.58 -21.48
C ASP A 930 -80.73 3.81 -22.39
N GLY A 931 -81.39 2.81 -21.80
CA GLY A 931 -82.48 2.05 -22.44
C GLY A 931 -82.04 0.87 -23.32
N ASN A 932 -82.98 0.29 -24.08
CA ASN A 932 -82.78 -0.90 -24.90
C ASN A 932 -82.13 -0.59 -26.26
N CYS A 933 -80.87 -0.15 -26.30
CA CYS A 933 -80.17 0.12 -27.56
C CYS A 933 -79.65 -1.19 -28.23
N PRO A 934 -79.65 -1.27 -29.58
CA PRO A 934 -79.06 -2.38 -30.33
C PRO A 934 -77.51 -2.38 -30.22
N GLY A 935 -76.87 -3.44 -30.72
CA GLY A 935 -75.41 -3.59 -30.72
C GLY A 935 -74.76 -3.92 -29.36
N LYS A 936 -75.50 -3.98 -28.25
CA LYS A 936 -74.95 -4.26 -26.90
C LYS A 936 -74.19 -5.59 -26.79
N SER A 937 -74.65 -6.64 -27.47
CA SER A 937 -73.95 -7.93 -27.53
C SER A 937 -72.57 -7.80 -28.18
N THR A 938 -72.50 -7.04 -29.27
CA THR A 938 -71.27 -6.74 -30.02
C THR A 938 -70.32 -5.90 -29.18
N LEU A 939 -70.80 -4.83 -28.52
CA LEU A 939 -69.99 -4.02 -27.59
C LEU A 939 -69.42 -4.83 -26.43
N LEU A 940 -70.19 -5.75 -25.85
CA LEU A 940 -69.71 -6.65 -24.79
C LEU A 940 -68.65 -7.64 -25.31
N THR A 941 -68.85 -8.18 -26.51
CA THR A 941 -67.90 -9.11 -27.16
C THR A 941 -66.58 -8.41 -27.49
N GLY A 942 -66.64 -7.22 -28.10
CA GLY A 942 -65.47 -6.39 -28.38
C GLY A 942 -64.75 -5.95 -27.10
N SER A 943 -65.49 -5.55 -26.07
CA SER A 943 -64.92 -5.23 -24.76
C SER A 943 -64.14 -6.42 -24.15
N ARG A 944 -64.69 -7.65 -24.25
CA ARG A 944 -64.01 -8.89 -23.83
C ARG A 944 -62.76 -9.18 -24.66
N LEU A 945 -62.86 -9.11 -25.99
CA LEU A 945 -61.75 -9.39 -26.91
C LEU A 945 -60.59 -8.39 -26.70
N ILE A 946 -60.89 -7.09 -26.73
CA ILE A 946 -59.92 -6.02 -26.48
C ILE A 946 -59.29 -6.15 -25.08
N ALA A 947 -60.07 -6.43 -24.03
CA ALA A 947 -59.52 -6.69 -22.71
C ALA A 947 -58.54 -7.87 -22.71
N SER A 948 -58.88 -8.98 -23.36
CA SER A 948 -58.03 -10.17 -23.38
C SER A 948 -56.67 -9.96 -24.05
N LEU A 949 -56.56 -9.07 -25.05
CA LEU A 949 -55.26 -8.71 -25.64
C LEU A 949 -54.54 -7.59 -24.87
N LEU A 950 -55.27 -6.62 -24.31
CA LEU A 950 -54.65 -5.57 -23.48
C LEU A 950 -54.09 -6.11 -22.15
N GLU A 951 -54.64 -7.20 -21.60
CA GLU A 951 -54.08 -7.92 -20.46
C GLU A 951 -52.73 -8.61 -20.76
N LEU A 952 -52.48 -8.98 -22.02
CA LEU A 952 -51.16 -9.50 -22.46
C LEU A 952 -50.12 -8.37 -22.60
N GLY A 953 -50.57 -7.13 -22.80
CA GLY A 953 -49.80 -5.90 -22.69
C GLY A 953 -48.49 -5.90 -23.50
N ASN A 954 -47.39 -5.53 -22.85
CA ASN A 954 -46.08 -5.34 -23.50
C ASN A 954 -45.40 -6.65 -23.98
N ASN A 955 -46.04 -7.82 -23.83
CA ASN A 955 -45.49 -9.09 -24.30
C ASN A 955 -45.82 -9.28 -25.80
N SER A 956 -45.02 -8.66 -26.68
CA SER A 956 -45.22 -8.66 -28.14
C SER A 956 -45.50 -10.06 -28.71
N TYR A 957 -44.75 -11.08 -28.26
CA TYR A 957 -44.95 -12.46 -28.69
C TYR A 957 -46.34 -12.98 -28.33
N ALA A 958 -46.74 -12.88 -27.06
CA ALA A 958 -48.03 -13.41 -26.60
C ALA A 958 -49.21 -12.62 -27.16
N LEU A 959 -49.06 -11.30 -27.35
CA LEU A 959 -50.08 -10.46 -27.97
C LEU A 959 -50.29 -10.82 -29.44
N ILE A 960 -49.21 -11.04 -30.21
CA ILE A 960 -49.30 -11.44 -31.62
C ILE A 960 -49.80 -12.88 -31.77
N ASP A 961 -49.35 -13.80 -30.92
CA ASP A 961 -49.80 -15.20 -30.92
C ASP A 961 -51.29 -15.30 -30.55
N GLY A 962 -51.71 -14.58 -29.49
CA GLY A 962 -53.12 -14.49 -29.08
C GLY A 962 -54.03 -13.87 -30.14
N PHE A 963 -53.59 -12.78 -30.78
CA PHE A 963 -54.32 -12.14 -31.89
C PHE A 963 -54.46 -13.08 -33.11
N CYS A 964 -53.40 -13.85 -33.44
CA CYS A 964 -53.46 -14.85 -34.50
C CYS A 964 -54.34 -16.07 -34.13
N GLN A 965 -54.34 -16.51 -32.87
CA GLN A 965 -55.18 -17.62 -32.40
C GLN A 965 -56.67 -17.25 -32.38
N GLN A 966 -56.98 -15.99 -32.04
CA GLN A 966 -58.34 -15.44 -32.05
C GLN A 966 -58.79 -14.90 -33.43
N SER A 967 -58.04 -15.15 -34.52
CA SER A 967 -58.27 -14.57 -35.86
C SER A 967 -59.74 -14.49 -36.26
N ASN A 968 -60.47 -15.59 -36.15
CA ASN A 968 -61.86 -15.67 -36.58
C ASN A 968 -62.77 -14.80 -35.70
N GLU A 969 -62.63 -14.87 -34.36
CA GLU A 969 -63.42 -14.04 -33.44
C GLU A 969 -63.15 -12.53 -33.65
N TRP A 970 -61.95 -12.15 -34.10
CA TRP A 970 -61.63 -10.76 -34.45
C TRP A 970 -62.17 -10.33 -35.82
N GLN A 971 -62.26 -11.25 -36.80
CA GLN A 971 -62.87 -10.97 -38.10
C GLN A 971 -64.39 -10.88 -37.99
N ASP A 972 -65.03 -11.87 -37.35
CA ASP A 972 -66.46 -11.88 -37.05
C ASP A 972 -66.86 -10.60 -36.27
N PHE A 973 -66.07 -10.22 -35.25
CA PHE A 973 -66.30 -8.99 -34.50
C PHE A 973 -66.10 -7.71 -35.34
N ALA A 974 -65.14 -7.66 -36.25
CA ALA A 974 -64.90 -6.48 -37.08
C ALA A 974 -66.06 -6.21 -38.05
N GLU A 975 -66.61 -7.26 -38.68
CA GLU A 975 -67.80 -7.15 -39.54
C GLU A 975 -69.04 -6.70 -38.74
N ASP A 976 -69.30 -7.33 -37.58
CA ASP A 976 -70.37 -6.93 -36.65
C ASP A 976 -70.20 -5.49 -36.10
N PHE A 977 -68.94 -5.02 -35.94
CA PHE A 977 -68.65 -3.72 -35.34
C PHE A 977 -68.82 -2.55 -36.31
N GLU A 978 -68.64 -2.73 -37.63
CA GLU A 978 -68.82 -1.65 -38.61
C GLU A 978 -70.27 -1.10 -38.61
N GLU A 979 -71.28 -1.97 -38.57
CA GLU A 979 -72.68 -1.55 -38.45
C GLU A 979 -72.96 -0.84 -37.10
N VAL A 980 -72.32 -1.29 -36.03
CA VAL A 980 -72.45 -0.72 -34.67
C VAL A 980 -71.76 0.64 -34.55
N GLU A 981 -70.59 0.82 -35.17
CA GLU A 981 -69.88 2.09 -35.22
C GLU A 981 -70.64 3.13 -36.07
N GLU A 982 -71.15 2.77 -37.26
CA GLU A 982 -72.02 3.69 -38.00
C GLU A 982 -73.28 4.03 -37.19
N PHE A 983 -73.89 3.06 -36.50
CA PHE A 983 -75.06 3.32 -35.66
C PHE A 983 -74.75 4.35 -34.55
N PHE A 984 -73.74 4.11 -33.71
CA PHE A 984 -73.42 5.01 -32.58
C PHE A 984 -72.80 6.36 -33.00
N THR A 985 -72.35 6.49 -34.25
CA THR A 985 -71.73 7.70 -34.80
C THR A 985 -72.69 8.54 -35.65
N ARG A 986 -73.59 7.92 -36.43
CA ARG A 986 -74.48 8.62 -37.39
C ARG A 986 -75.98 8.44 -37.16
N GLN A 987 -76.41 7.32 -36.57
CA GLN A 987 -77.83 6.95 -36.50
C GLN A 987 -78.41 7.03 -35.07
N PHE A 988 -77.56 7.22 -34.06
CA PHE A 988 -77.92 7.25 -32.64
C PHE A 988 -78.93 8.34 -32.27
N ASP A 989 -78.85 9.52 -32.88
CA ASP A 989 -79.84 10.59 -32.64
C ASP A 989 -81.23 10.23 -33.18
N ILE A 990 -81.30 9.49 -34.30
CA ILE A 990 -82.55 8.95 -34.85
C ILE A 990 -83.11 7.87 -33.91
N TRP A 991 -82.24 7.05 -33.31
CA TRP A 991 -82.63 6.11 -32.25
C TRP A 991 -83.14 6.81 -30.98
N GLN A 992 -82.52 7.92 -30.57
CA GLN A 992 -83.05 8.73 -29.49
C GLN A 992 -84.40 9.36 -29.83
N GLN A 993 -84.62 9.81 -31.07
CA GLN A 993 -85.93 10.28 -31.54
C GLN A 993 -86.98 9.17 -31.50
N LEU A 994 -86.67 7.97 -31.98
CA LEU A 994 -87.54 6.77 -31.84
C LEU A 994 -87.91 6.50 -30.38
N ARG A 995 -86.90 6.47 -29.49
CA ARG A 995 -87.10 6.18 -28.07
C ARG A 995 -87.94 7.27 -27.38
N ARG A 996 -87.66 8.55 -27.63
CA ARG A 996 -88.43 9.69 -27.09
C ARG A 996 -89.87 9.69 -27.62
N ALA A 997 -90.08 9.39 -28.91
CA ALA A 997 -91.40 9.28 -29.50
C ALA A 997 -92.26 8.23 -28.77
N LEU A 998 -91.74 7.00 -28.64
CA LEU A 998 -92.48 5.87 -28.04
C LEU A 998 -92.73 6.02 -26.53
N ASN A 999 -91.78 6.60 -25.77
CA ASN A 999 -91.81 6.60 -24.31
C ASN A 999 -92.29 7.90 -23.65
N ASP A 1000 -92.10 9.05 -24.32
CA ASP A 1000 -92.22 10.37 -23.70
C ASP A 1000 -93.13 11.32 -24.50
N GLN A 1001 -92.81 11.59 -25.77
CA GLN A 1001 -93.44 12.63 -26.59
C GLN A 1001 -94.94 12.40 -26.84
N PHE A 1002 -95.35 11.13 -27.03
CA PHE A 1002 -96.76 10.78 -27.23
C PHE A 1002 -97.43 10.23 -25.95
N LYS A 1003 -96.71 10.14 -24.83
CA LYS A 1003 -97.13 9.41 -23.62
C LYS A 1003 -98.47 9.89 -23.04
N SER A 1004 -98.69 11.20 -22.98
CA SER A 1004 -99.92 11.83 -22.46
C SER A 1004 -101.15 11.55 -23.33
N ASN A 1005 -100.97 11.46 -24.65
CA ASN A 1005 -102.05 11.34 -25.63
C ASN A 1005 -102.14 9.93 -26.24
N ARG A 1006 -101.31 8.98 -25.77
CA ARG A 1006 -101.11 7.65 -26.37
C ARG A 1006 -102.42 6.86 -26.53
N HIS A 1007 -103.27 6.84 -25.51
CA HIS A 1007 -104.57 6.18 -25.54
C HIS A 1007 -105.53 6.76 -26.61
N ALA A 1008 -105.41 8.05 -26.94
CA ALA A 1008 -106.19 8.67 -28.02
C ALA A 1008 -105.60 8.34 -29.42
N LEU A 1009 -104.27 8.26 -29.52
CA LEU A 1009 -103.57 7.85 -30.74
C LEU A 1009 -103.81 6.37 -31.07
N GLU A 1010 -103.85 5.49 -30.06
CA GLU A 1010 -104.13 4.05 -30.23
C GLU A 1010 -105.59 3.77 -30.68
N GLN A 1011 -106.52 4.73 -30.50
CA GLN A 1011 -107.88 4.65 -31.07
C GLN A 1011 -107.97 5.13 -32.53
N ASN A 1012 -106.94 5.77 -33.08
CA ASN A 1012 -106.87 6.13 -34.50
C ASN A 1012 -106.17 4.99 -35.29
N PRO A 1013 -106.81 4.41 -36.33
CA PRO A 1013 -106.30 3.21 -37.01
C PRO A 1013 -105.05 3.44 -37.88
N GLU A 1014 -104.67 4.68 -38.15
CA GLU A 1014 -103.42 5.02 -38.86
C GLU A 1014 -102.29 5.27 -37.87
N ALA A 1015 -102.54 6.04 -36.80
CA ALA A 1015 -101.58 6.22 -35.72
C ALA A 1015 -101.24 4.90 -35.00
N ALA A 1016 -102.22 4.01 -34.77
CA ALA A 1016 -101.98 2.69 -34.22
C ALA A 1016 -101.02 1.84 -35.08
N LYS A 1017 -101.09 1.95 -36.42
CA LYS A 1017 -100.15 1.27 -37.34
C LYS A 1017 -98.76 1.88 -37.28
N ALA A 1018 -98.65 3.22 -37.26
CA ALA A 1018 -97.36 3.91 -37.14
C ALA A 1018 -96.67 3.61 -35.80
N LEU A 1019 -97.42 3.61 -34.70
CA LEU A 1019 -96.92 3.19 -33.38
C LEU A 1019 -96.44 1.73 -33.38
N ALA A 1020 -97.20 0.81 -33.97
CA ALA A 1020 -96.80 -0.60 -34.07
C ALA A 1020 -95.55 -0.79 -34.93
N ALA A 1021 -95.39 -0.04 -36.03
CA ALA A 1021 -94.20 -0.08 -36.87
C ALA A 1021 -92.96 0.48 -36.14
N LEU A 1022 -93.09 1.61 -35.44
CA LEU A 1022 -92.01 2.16 -34.61
C LEU A 1022 -91.61 1.20 -33.47
N GLN A 1023 -92.59 0.61 -32.79
CA GLN A 1023 -92.34 -0.40 -31.74
C GLN A 1023 -91.60 -1.62 -32.30
N ALA A 1024 -91.99 -2.13 -33.47
CA ALA A 1024 -91.32 -3.25 -34.13
C ALA A 1024 -89.88 -2.92 -34.61
N ILE A 1025 -89.54 -1.64 -34.83
CA ILE A 1025 -88.18 -1.18 -35.10
C ILE A 1025 -87.38 -1.02 -33.78
N TYR A 1026 -88.06 -0.66 -32.68
CA TYR A 1026 -87.45 -0.48 -31.36
C TYR A 1026 -87.08 -1.81 -30.66
N ASP A 1027 -87.87 -2.86 -30.91
CA ASP A 1027 -87.65 -4.20 -30.33
C ASP A 1027 -86.80 -5.14 -31.23
N ASP A 1028 -86.33 -4.64 -32.38
CA ASP A 1028 -85.42 -5.36 -33.27
C ASP A 1028 -83.95 -5.30 -32.78
N LYS A 1029 -83.19 -6.38 -33.00
CA LYS A 1029 -81.79 -6.48 -32.57
C LYS A 1029 -80.81 -5.79 -33.52
N SER A 1030 -81.14 -5.71 -34.81
CA SER A 1030 -80.31 -5.11 -35.86
C SER A 1030 -81.14 -4.16 -36.76
N PRO A 1031 -81.65 -3.05 -36.21
CA PRO A 1031 -82.60 -2.17 -36.90
C PRO A 1031 -81.96 -1.23 -37.94
N TYR A 1032 -80.63 -1.25 -38.12
CA TYR A 1032 -79.84 -0.19 -38.77
C TYR A 1032 -80.37 0.25 -40.15
N SER A 1033 -80.72 -0.69 -41.02
CA SER A 1033 -81.31 -0.40 -42.34
C SER A 1033 -82.72 0.21 -42.28
N LYS A 1034 -83.48 -0.07 -41.21
CA LYS A 1034 -84.87 0.38 -40.98
C LYS A 1034 -84.94 1.76 -40.34
N LEU A 1035 -83.89 2.24 -39.67
CA LEU A 1035 -83.88 3.54 -38.99
C LEU A 1035 -84.19 4.73 -39.91
N ARG A 1036 -83.92 4.60 -41.21
CA ARG A 1036 -84.31 5.59 -42.24
C ARG A 1036 -85.82 5.85 -42.33
N GLN A 1037 -86.66 4.93 -41.85
CA GLN A 1037 -88.12 5.04 -41.87
C GLN A 1037 -88.70 5.73 -40.62
N VAL A 1038 -87.90 5.85 -39.54
CA VAL A 1038 -88.33 6.38 -38.24
C VAL A 1038 -88.85 7.81 -38.34
N GLY A 1039 -88.11 8.70 -39.01
CA GLY A 1039 -88.48 10.12 -39.13
C GLY A 1039 -89.89 10.30 -39.73
N SER A 1040 -90.14 9.70 -40.89
CA SER A 1040 -91.44 9.76 -41.56
C SER A 1040 -92.61 9.17 -40.74
N LEU A 1041 -92.35 8.17 -39.90
CA LEU A 1041 -93.36 7.58 -39.01
C LEU A 1041 -93.63 8.46 -37.78
N ILE A 1042 -92.60 9.15 -37.27
CA ILE A 1042 -92.76 10.14 -36.20
C ILE A 1042 -93.53 11.36 -36.70
N ASP A 1043 -93.20 11.91 -37.88
CA ASP A 1043 -93.87 13.07 -38.46
C ASP A 1043 -95.38 12.81 -38.69
N GLN A 1044 -95.74 11.61 -39.15
CA GLN A 1044 -97.14 11.18 -39.27
C GLN A 1044 -97.86 11.18 -37.92
N LEU A 1045 -97.21 10.70 -36.85
CA LEU A 1045 -97.79 10.73 -35.51
C LEU A 1045 -97.89 12.14 -34.91
N ILE A 1046 -96.92 13.02 -35.19
CA ILE A 1046 -97.00 14.44 -34.78
C ILE A 1046 -98.22 15.09 -35.41
N ALA A 1047 -98.43 14.90 -36.72
CA ALA A 1047 -99.57 15.47 -37.44
C ALA A 1047 -100.93 15.00 -36.87
N ILE A 1048 -101.09 13.69 -36.63
CA ILE A 1048 -102.34 13.14 -36.06
C ILE A 1048 -102.54 13.62 -34.61
N ASN A 1049 -101.47 13.68 -33.80
CA ASN A 1049 -101.56 14.14 -32.41
C ASN A 1049 -101.99 15.62 -32.33
N LEU A 1050 -101.46 16.49 -33.18
CA LEU A 1050 -101.85 17.90 -33.24
C LEU A 1050 -103.34 18.08 -33.59
N GLN A 1051 -103.84 17.34 -34.58
CA GLN A 1051 -105.26 17.39 -34.96
C GLN A 1051 -106.20 17.01 -33.80
N LEU A 1052 -105.86 15.97 -33.02
CA LEU A 1052 -106.63 15.54 -31.85
C LEU A 1052 -106.61 16.61 -30.73
N VAL A 1053 -105.44 17.24 -30.51
CA VAL A 1053 -105.27 18.31 -29.52
C VAL A 1053 -106.08 19.56 -29.90
N GLU A 1054 -106.03 19.99 -31.16
CA GLU A 1054 -106.77 21.17 -31.63
C GLU A 1054 -108.29 20.98 -31.52
N GLN A 1055 -108.81 19.81 -31.90
CA GLN A 1055 -110.25 19.48 -31.77
C GLN A 1055 -110.74 19.57 -30.32
N LYS A 1056 -109.94 19.07 -29.35
CA LYS A 1056 -110.30 19.16 -27.93
C LYS A 1056 -110.07 20.54 -27.32
N ARG A 1057 -109.03 21.26 -27.73
CA ARG A 1057 -108.75 22.65 -27.34
C ARG A 1057 -109.90 23.57 -27.73
N ALA A 1058 -110.45 23.43 -28.93
CA ALA A 1058 -111.60 24.22 -29.39
C ALA A 1058 -112.82 24.06 -28.46
N ALA A 1059 -113.23 22.81 -28.19
CA ALA A 1059 -114.37 22.51 -27.33
C ALA A 1059 -114.19 23.00 -25.87
N ALA A 1060 -112.96 22.88 -25.32
CA ALA A 1060 -112.67 23.38 -23.98
C ALA A 1060 -112.71 24.92 -23.90
N LEU A 1061 -112.21 25.61 -24.93
CA LEU A 1061 -112.29 27.08 -24.99
C LEU A 1061 -113.74 27.57 -25.12
N GLU A 1062 -114.61 26.89 -25.86
CA GLU A 1062 -116.04 27.23 -25.92
C GLU A 1062 -116.71 27.10 -24.54
N ALA A 1063 -116.44 26.03 -23.80
CA ALA A 1063 -116.96 25.84 -22.44
C ALA A 1063 -116.51 26.94 -21.47
N ILE A 1064 -115.20 27.24 -21.40
CA ILE A 1064 -114.66 28.27 -20.50
C ILE A 1064 -115.14 29.68 -20.90
N ASN A 1065 -115.46 29.92 -22.17
CA ASN A 1065 -116.13 31.16 -22.60
C ASN A 1065 -117.54 31.28 -22.01
N ALA A 1066 -118.32 30.19 -21.99
CA ALA A 1066 -119.67 30.19 -21.43
C ALA A 1066 -119.68 30.47 -19.91
N THR A 1067 -118.84 29.77 -19.14
CA THR A 1067 -118.75 29.97 -17.67
C THR A 1067 -118.36 31.41 -17.31
N GLN A 1068 -117.34 31.98 -17.99
CA GLN A 1068 -116.93 33.37 -17.73
C GLN A 1068 -118.02 34.41 -18.06
N GLN A 1069 -118.84 34.17 -19.10
CA GLN A 1069 -119.97 35.05 -19.43
C GLN A 1069 -121.08 35.00 -18.37
N GLY A 1070 -121.31 33.83 -17.74
CA GLY A 1070 -122.24 33.68 -16.62
C GLY A 1070 -121.82 34.43 -15.35
N VAL A 1071 -120.50 34.45 -15.06
CA VAL A 1071 -119.93 35.13 -13.88
C VAL A 1071 -119.94 36.65 -14.01
N ALA A 1072 -119.61 37.19 -15.20
CA ALA A 1072 -119.41 38.62 -15.44
C ALA A 1072 -120.44 39.60 -14.78
N PRO A 1073 -121.78 39.39 -14.87
CA PRO A 1073 -122.76 40.30 -14.27
C PRO A 1073 -122.81 40.26 -12.72
N LEU A 1074 -122.27 39.22 -12.08
CA LEU A 1074 -122.23 39.12 -10.60
C LEU A 1074 -121.12 39.96 -9.96
N VAL A 1075 -120.11 40.32 -10.76
CA VAL A 1075 -118.88 41.01 -10.30
C VAL A 1075 -118.93 42.53 -10.59
N ALA A 1076 -119.94 43.00 -11.32
CA ALA A 1076 -120.00 44.37 -11.85
C ALA A 1076 -120.08 45.48 -10.78
N ASP A 1077 -120.58 45.18 -9.59
CA ASP A 1077 -120.71 46.13 -8.47
C ASP A 1077 -119.49 46.15 -7.51
N LEU A 1078 -118.44 45.37 -7.80
CA LEU A 1078 -117.21 45.33 -7.00
C LEU A 1078 -116.18 46.41 -7.40
N PRO A 1079 -115.26 46.80 -6.49
CA PRO A 1079 -114.08 47.60 -6.85
C PRO A 1079 -113.27 46.97 -7.98
N ALA A 1080 -112.68 47.82 -8.84
CA ALA A 1080 -111.95 47.38 -10.04
C ALA A 1080 -110.81 46.40 -9.75
N GLU A 1081 -110.17 46.45 -8.58
CA GLU A 1081 -109.14 45.49 -8.16
C GLU A 1081 -109.74 44.09 -7.93
N LEU A 1082 -110.86 44.00 -7.21
CA LEU A 1082 -111.56 42.75 -6.94
C LEU A 1082 -112.28 42.21 -8.19
N GLN A 1083 -112.78 43.09 -9.06
CA GLN A 1083 -113.33 42.70 -10.35
C GLN A 1083 -112.26 42.09 -11.27
N ASN A 1084 -111.05 42.66 -11.29
CA ASN A 1084 -109.91 42.05 -11.98
C ASN A 1084 -109.49 40.73 -11.31
N GLN A 1085 -109.46 40.67 -9.97
CA GLN A 1085 -109.11 39.45 -9.24
C GLN A 1085 -110.07 38.28 -9.55
N ALA A 1086 -111.35 38.56 -9.75
CA ALA A 1086 -112.36 37.57 -10.12
C ALA A 1086 -112.37 37.19 -11.61
N MET A 1087 -112.11 38.13 -12.53
CA MET A 1087 -112.20 37.87 -13.98
C MET A 1087 -110.88 37.39 -14.60
N ARG A 1088 -109.73 37.68 -13.97
CA ARG A 1088 -108.39 37.28 -14.45
C ARG A 1088 -108.14 35.77 -14.48
N PRO A 1089 -108.58 34.94 -13.50
CA PRO A 1089 -108.39 33.50 -13.53
C PRO A 1089 -108.93 32.85 -14.81
N PHE A 1090 -110.15 33.21 -15.24
CA PHE A 1090 -110.75 32.70 -16.48
C PHE A 1090 -109.96 33.06 -17.74
N ASN A 1091 -109.34 34.25 -17.79
CA ASN A 1091 -108.46 34.63 -18.91
C ASN A 1091 -107.16 33.81 -18.90
N LEU A 1092 -106.56 33.59 -17.72
CA LEU A 1092 -105.39 32.73 -17.54
C LEU A 1092 -105.69 31.26 -17.84
N LEU A 1093 -106.90 30.76 -17.56
CA LEU A 1093 -107.33 29.41 -17.92
C LEU A 1093 -107.46 29.25 -19.44
N LYS A 1094 -108.04 30.23 -20.15
CA LYS A 1094 -108.05 30.22 -21.63
C LYS A 1094 -106.64 30.24 -22.22
N GLU A 1095 -105.73 31.02 -21.64
CA GLU A 1095 -104.31 31.07 -22.02
C GLU A 1095 -103.59 29.74 -21.72
N ARG A 1096 -103.87 29.07 -20.60
CA ARG A 1096 -103.36 27.73 -20.31
C ARG A 1096 -103.92 26.68 -21.29
N VAL A 1097 -105.20 26.72 -21.63
CA VAL A 1097 -105.81 25.79 -22.61
C VAL A 1097 -105.29 26.03 -24.03
N SER A 1098 -105.05 27.28 -24.44
CA SER A 1098 -104.48 27.57 -25.77
C SER A 1098 -103.03 27.09 -25.89
N ASN A 1099 -102.28 27.04 -24.78
CA ASN A 1099 -100.89 26.60 -24.75
C ASN A 1099 -100.70 25.11 -24.43
N SER A 1100 -101.64 24.44 -23.75
CA SER A 1100 -101.52 23.02 -23.39
C SER A 1100 -101.57 22.10 -24.62
N LEU A 1101 -100.70 21.09 -24.63
CA LEU A 1101 -100.60 20.04 -25.65
C LEU A 1101 -101.08 18.66 -25.15
N SER A 1102 -101.55 18.59 -23.90
CA SER A 1102 -101.99 17.34 -23.25
C SER A 1102 -103.50 17.26 -23.24
N LEU A 1103 -104.07 16.20 -23.84
CA LEU A 1103 -105.51 15.99 -23.90
C LEU A 1103 -106.14 15.89 -22.50
N HIS A 1104 -105.42 15.31 -21.53
CA HIS A 1104 -105.85 15.22 -20.14
C HIS A 1104 -105.79 16.59 -19.44
N GLU A 1105 -104.76 17.39 -19.69
CA GLU A 1105 -104.63 18.72 -19.08
C GLU A 1105 -105.72 19.67 -19.59
N ILE A 1106 -106.04 19.64 -20.88
CA ILE A 1106 -107.14 20.41 -21.47
C ILE A 1106 -108.49 20.11 -20.79
N VAL A 1107 -108.76 18.84 -20.48
CA VAL A 1107 -109.98 18.43 -19.75
C VAL A 1107 -109.94 18.89 -18.28
N SER A 1108 -108.78 18.78 -17.61
CA SER A 1108 -108.60 19.27 -16.23
C SER A 1108 -108.78 20.79 -16.14
N LEU A 1109 -108.24 21.54 -17.09
CA LEU A 1109 -108.37 23.00 -17.19
C LEU A 1109 -109.81 23.45 -17.48
N GLN A 1110 -110.61 22.62 -18.16
CA GLN A 1110 -112.03 22.85 -18.34
C GLN A 1110 -112.78 22.73 -17.00
N GLN A 1111 -112.38 21.78 -16.14
CA GLN A 1111 -112.95 21.63 -14.78
C GLN A 1111 -112.46 22.72 -13.81
N GLU A 1112 -111.20 23.15 -13.89
CA GLU A 1112 -110.68 24.28 -13.10
C GLU A 1112 -111.52 25.57 -13.29
N ALA A 1113 -112.19 25.76 -14.43
CA ALA A 1113 -113.06 26.91 -14.67
C ALA A 1113 -114.37 26.89 -13.85
N ASP A 1114 -114.91 25.71 -13.53
CA ASP A 1114 -116.10 25.58 -12.71
C ASP A 1114 -115.78 25.80 -11.22
N ASP A 1115 -114.56 25.47 -10.79
CA ASP A 1115 -114.00 25.79 -9.46
C ASP A 1115 -113.73 27.29 -9.28
N GLU A 1116 -113.23 27.98 -10.32
CA GLU A 1116 -113.00 29.44 -10.27
C GLU A 1116 -114.32 30.23 -10.19
N GLU A 1117 -115.43 29.72 -10.72
CA GLU A 1117 -116.75 30.35 -10.50
C GLU A 1117 -117.12 30.37 -9.01
N ASP A 1118 -116.94 29.26 -8.30
CA ASP A 1118 -117.29 29.18 -6.88
C ASP A 1118 -116.35 30.04 -5.99
N LYS A 1119 -115.07 30.14 -6.36
CA LYS A 1119 -114.12 31.07 -5.70
C LYS A 1119 -114.52 32.54 -5.88
N VAL A 1120 -115.08 32.93 -7.03
CA VAL A 1120 -115.61 34.29 -7.23
C VAL A 1120 -116.82 34.56 -6.35
N LEU A 1121 -117.72 33.57 -6.17
CA LEU A 1121 -118.87 33.69 -5.26
C LEU A 1121 -118.42 33.82 -3.79
N GLU A 1122 -117.39 33.09 -3.37
CA GLU A 1122 -116.74 33.28 -2.06
C GLU A 1122 -116.13 34.68 -1.89
N LEU A 1123 -115.45 35.20 -2.92
CA LEU A 1123 -114.81 36.53 -2.87
C LEU A 1123 -115.85 37.65 -2.68
N ILE A 1124 -116.97 37.58 -3.40
CA ILE A 1124 -118.12 38.49 -3.23
C ILE A 1124 -118.63 38.45 -1.77
N ASN A 1125 -118.76 37.25 -1.20
CA ASN A 1125 -119.20 37.06 0.18
C ASN A 1125 -118.25 37.68 1.21
N ARG A 1126 -116.95 37.36 1.13
CA ARG A 1126 -115.93 37.89 2.04
C ARG A 1126 -115.88 39.42 2.02
N TYR A 1127 -115.92 40.02 0.83
CA TYR A 1127 -115.94 41.48 0.68
C TYR A 1127 -117.16 42.14 1.33
N SER A 1128 -118.35 41.53 1.20
CA SER A 1128 -119.57 42.05 1.85
C SER A 1128 -119.50 42.00 3.38
N ALA A 1129 -118.78 41.03 3.96
CA ALA A 1129 -118.57 40.90 5.40
C ALA A 1129 -117.49 41.86 5.94
N GLU A 1130 -116.35 42.02 5.26
CA GLU A 1130 -115.29 42.95 5.69
C GLU A 1130 -115.77 44.41 5.75
N LEU A 1131 -116.65 44.82 4.82
CA LEU A 1131 -117.21 46.17 4.83
C LEU A 1131 -118.23 46.41 5.95
N GLN A 1132 -118.88 45.37 6.47
CA GLN A 1132 -119.66 45.46 7.69
C GLN A 1132 -118.72 45.62 8.91
N ALA A 1133 -117.71 44.76 9.03
CA ALA A 1133 -116.76 44.79 10.16
C ALA A 1133 -115.95 46.09 10.25
N ARG A 1134 -115.55 46.70 9.13
CA ARG A 1134 -114.82 47.99 9.14
C ARG A 1134 -115.66 49.14 9.72
N LEU A 1135 -116.96 49.19 9.45
CA LEU A 1135 -117.87 50.22 9.96
C LEU A 1135 -118.10 50.12 11.48
N GLU A 1136 -117.95 48.91 12.05
CA GLU A 1136 -117.98 48.71 13.50
C GLU A 1136 -116.66 49.16 14.17
N ALA A 1137 -115.52 48.91 13.51
CA ALA A 1137 -114.20 49.23 14.03
C ALA A 1137 -113.89 50.75 14.08
N GLU A 1138 -114.29 51.53 13.06
CA GLU A 1138 -114.02 52.98 13.02
C GLU A 1138 -114.68 53.74 14.20
N GLN A 1139 -115.82 53.26 14.69
CA GLN A 1139 -116.54 53.88 15.81
C GLN A 1139 -115.78 53.80 17.15
N ALA A 1140 -114.84 52.86 17.29
CA ALA A 1140 -114.11 52.65 18.54
C ALA A 1140 -112.89 53.58 18.71
N ALA A 1141 -112.27 54.03 17.62
CA ALA A 1141 -110.93 54.62 17.65
C ALA A 1141 -110.88 56.10 18.09
N ALA A 1142 -111.95 56.87 17.90
CA ALA A 1142 -111.95 58.35 17.97
C ALA A 1142 -111.76 58.97 19.39
N ARG A 1143 -111.48 58.19 20.44
CA ARG A 1143 -111.62 58.61 21.85
C ARG A 1143 -110.33 59.05 22.58
N LYS A 1144 -109.16 59.18 21.95
CA LYS A 1144 -107.88 59.08 22.71
C LYS A 1144 -106.65 59.97 22.40
N LYS A 1145 -106.73 61.09 21.65
CA LYS A 1145 -105.55 62.00 21.45
C LYS A 1145 -105.90 63.50 21.30
N THR A 1146 -105.54 64.32 22.29
CA THR A 1146 -105.35 65.79 22.18
C THR A 1146 -104.65 66.37 23.43
N ALA A 1147 -103.31 66.54 23.39
CA ALA A 1147 -102.50 67.47 24.21
C ALA A 1147 -101.00 67.31 23.88
N GLU A 1148 -100.28 68.42 23.67
CA GLU A 1148 -98.82 68.53 23.39
C GLU A 1148 -98.21 69.61 24.36
N PRO A 1149 -96.99 70.23 24.28
CA PRO A 1149 -96.03 70.43 23.15
C PRO A 1149 -94.50 70.31 23.55
N PRO A 1150 -93.49 71.04 22.99
CA PRO A 1150 -92.59 70.48 21.96
C PRO A 1150 -91.05 70.75 22.13
N ASN A 1151 -90.28 70.46 21.06
CA ASN A 1151 -88.83 70.67 20.77
C ASN A 1151 -87.89 69.45 21.00
N SER A 1152 -86.87 69.17 20.16
CA SER A 1152 -86.61 69.59 18.74
C SER A 1152 -85.58 68.66 18.04
N ASP A 1153 -85.36 68.91 16.73
CA ASP A 1153 -84.21 68.53 15.86
C ASP A 1153 -84.28 67.24 15.00
N ALA A 1154 -84.11 67.41 13.66
CA ALA A 1154 -83.87 66.37 12.62
C ALA A 1154 -83.41 67.01 11.28
N GLY A 1155 -82.60 66.33 10.44
CA GLY A 1155 -82.17 66.84 9.11
C GLY A 1155 -81.27 65.89 8.27
N THR A 1156 -81.28 65.99 6.93
CA THR A 1156 -80.65 65.05 5.93
C THR A 1156 -80.17 65.80 4.65
N LEU A 1157 -79.75 65.27 3.46
CA LEU A 1157 -79.91 63.97 2.75
C LEU A 1157 -78.97 63.87 1.49
N ARG A 1158 -78.56 62.64 1.09
CA ARG A 1158 -78.23 62.15 -0.30
C ARG A 1158 -76.87 62.42 -1.00
N GLU A 1159 -76.60 61.55 -2.00
CA GLU A 1159 -75.59 61.56 -3.10
C GLU A 1159 -76.15 62.32 -4.37
N PRO A 1160 -75.44 62.53 -5.53
CA PRO A 1160 -74.13 61.99 -6.00
C PRO A 1160 -73.16 63.00 -6.72
N ASP A 1161 -72.13 62.47 -7.41
CA ASP A 1161 -71.03 63.06 -8.23
C ASP A 1161 -71.40 64.18 -9.26
N PRO A 1162 -70.45 65.05 -9.74
CA PRO A 1162 -69.05 64.73 -10.11
C PRO A 1162 -67.94 65.76 -9.70
N SER A 1163 -66.79 65.72 -10.41
CA SER A 1163 -65.42 66.04 -9.93
C SER A 1163 -64.88 67.48 -10.02
N ASP A 1164 -63.84 67.71 -9.20
CA ASP A 1164 -62.78 68.75 -9.21
C ASP A 1164 -63.08 70.20 -8.75
N SER A 1165 -62.51 70.52 -7.57
CA SER A 1165 -62.24 71.88 -7.02
C SER A 1165 -63.48 72.66 -6.48
N PRO A 1166 -63.34 73.70 -5.60
CA PRO A 1166 -63.98 73.58 -4.27
C PRO A 1166 -64.89 74.72 -3.73
N THR A 1167 -65.82 74.34 -2.82
CA THR A 1167 -66.49 75.07 -1.69
C THR A 1167 -67.80 75.92 -1.85
N THR A 1168 -68.79 75.67 -0.92
CA THR A 1168 -69.86 76.54 -0.28
C THR A 1168 -71.38 76.69 -0.73
N THR A 1169 -72.36 76.27 0.16
CA THR A 1169 -73.72 76.85 0.61
C THR A 1169 -75.23 76.53 0.11
N ALA A 1170 -76.09 75.79 0.91
CA ALA A 1170 -77.55 75.91 1.42
C ALA A 1170 -79.03 75.57 0.77
N ASN A 1171 -79.91 74.72 1.45
CA ASN A 1171 -81.45 74.64 1.80
C ASN A 1171 -82.80 74.13 0.98
N ASN A 1172 -83.62 73.10 1.50
CA ASN A 1172 -85.18 72.87 1.73
C ASN A 1172 -86.43 72.17 0.90
N SER A 1173 -87.23 71.15 1.46
CA SER A 1173 -88.77 70.81 1.63
C SER A 1173 -89.95 70.25 0.63
N ALA A 1174 -91.01 69.39 1.05
CA ALA A 1174 -92.53 69.19 0.61
C ALA A 1174 -93.37 67.76 0.76
N ALA A 1175 -94.78 67.62 0.76
CA ALA A 1175 -95.70 66.31 0.75
C ALA A 1175 -97.35 66.30 0.67
N THR A 1176 -98.15 65.13 0.60
CA THR A 1176 -99.66 64.71 0.93
C THR A 1176 -100.86 64.44 -0.16
N VAL A 1177 -102.16 63.84 -0.11
CA VAL A 1177 -103.15 62.85 0.62
C VAL A 1177 -104.59 62.47 -0.13
N VAL A 1178 -105.62 61.60 0.31
CA VAL A 1178 -106.83 60.91 -0.45
C VAL A 1178 -108.28 60.54 0.27
N SER A 1179 -109.40 59.94 -0.36
CA SER A 1179 -110.83 59.55 0.21
C SER A 1179 -111.79 58.36 -0.43
N HIS A 1180 -113.13 58.11 -0.07
CA HIS A 1180 -113.97 56.80 -0.16
C HIS A 1180 -115.53 56.66 -0.63
N LYS A 1181 -116.19 55.43 -0.68
CA LYS A 1181 -117.60 55.02 -1.18
C LYS A 1181 -118.29 53.68 -0.58
N PRO A 1182 -119.56 53.23 -0.92
CA PRO A 1182 -120.42 52.17 -0.21
C PRO A 1182 -120.55 50.69 -0.77
N ILE A 1183 -121.47 49.84 -0.22
CA ILE A 1183 -121.42 48.32 -0.08
C ILE A 1183 -122.47 47.44 -0.87
N PRO A 1184 -122.13 46.22 -1.35
CA PRO A 1184 -123.05 45.18 -1.89
C PRO A 1184 -123.53 44.07 -0.90
N LYS A 1185 -124.39 43.12 -1.34
CA LYS A 1185 -125.01 42.03 -0.51
C LYS A 1185 -124.43 40.62 -0.76
N PRO A 1186 -124.37 39.73 0.27
CA PRO A 1186 -123.91 38.33 0.15
C PRO A 1186 -124.86 37.40 -0.63
N ILE A 1187 -124.31 36.25 -1.07
CA ILE A 1187 -124.93 35.19 -1.87
C ILE A 1187 -124.69 33.82 -1.22
N GLU A 1188 -125.74 33.04 -0.97
CA GLU A 1188 -125.63 31.64 -0.52
C GLU A 1188 -125.76 30.67 -1.72
N LEU A 1189 -124.92 29.64 -1.76
CA LEU A 1189 -125.07 28.50 -2.67
C LEU A 1189 -125.91 27.41 -1.98
N VAL A 1190 -126.86 26.84 -2.71
CA VAL A 1190 -127.68 25.72 -2.25
C VAL A 1190 -127.70 24.65 -3.35
N SER A 1191 -126.91 23.59 -3.18
CA SER A 1191 -127.01 22.43 -4.08
C SER A 1191 -128.25 21.59 -3.73
N PRO A 1192 -129.07 21.20 -4.72
CA PRO A 1192 -130.19 20.29 -4.49
C PRO A 1192 -129.74 18.91 -3.98
N ALA A 1193 -128.59 18.41 -4.45
CA ALA A 1193 -128.13 17.05 -4.17
C ALA A 1193 -127.75 16.83 -2.69
N GLU A 1194 -127.14 17.82 -2.04
CA GLU A 1194 -126.76 17.75 -0.62
C GLU A 1194 -127.97 17.66 0.33
N LEU A 1195 -129.14 18.17 -0.11
CA LEU A 1195 -130.34 18.27 0.72
C LEU A 1195 -131.16 16.98 0.84
N LEU A 1196 -130.79 15.92 0.11
CA LEU A 1196 -131.40 14.59 0.23
C LEU A 1196 -131.06 13.89 1.56
N GLY A 1197 -129.88 14.20 2.13
CA GLY A 1197 -129.41 13.59 3.37
C GLY A 1197 -128.90 12.15 3.21
N ALA A 1198 -127.98 11.74 4.08
CA ALA A 1198 -127.22 10.49 3.90
C ALA A 1198 -128.03 9.18 3.99
N SER A 1199 -129.32 9.23 4.35
CA SER A 1199 -130.20 8.07 4.45
C SER A 1199 -131.23 7.94 3.32
N HIS A 1200 -131.44 8.95 2.48
CA HIS A 1200 -132.42 8.93 1.37
C HIS A 1200 -131.75 9.27 0.03
N ILE A 1201 -130.99 8.30 -0.49
CA ILE A 1201 -130.39 8.38 -1.85
C ILE A 1201 -131.49 8.31 -2.94
N PHE A 1202 -132.66 7.78 -2.61
CA PHE A 1202 -133.80 7.63 -3.52
C PHE A 1202 -135.07 8.24 -2.92
N ILE A 1203 -135.88 8.84 -3.80
CA ILE A 1203 -137.23 9.35 -3.54
C ILE A 1203 -138.18 8.33 -4.18
N GLU A 1204 -138.99 7.62 -3.39
CA GLU A 1204 -139.87 6.54 -3.88
C GLU A 1204 -141.36 6.85 -3.70
N THR A 1205 -141.71 7.80 -2.83
CA THR A 1205 -143.11 8.20 -2.55
C THR A 1205 -143.33 9.71 -2.72
N GLU A 1206 -144.58 10.13 -2.90
CA GLU A 1206 -144.93 11.56 -2.93
C GLU A 1206 -144.61 12.28 -1.59
N GLN A 1207 -144.62 11.56 -0.47
CA GLN A 1207 -144.23 12.11 0.83
C GLN A 1207 -142.73 12.44 0.91
N ASP A 1208 -141.88 11.68 0.21
CA ASP A 1208 -140.45 11.99 0.09
C ASP A 1208 -140.23 13.25 -0.75
N ILE A 1209 -140.98 13.42 -1.84
CA ILE A 1209 -140.97 14.63 -2.70
C ILE A 1209 -141.34 15.87 -1.87
N ASP A 1210 -142.48 15.83 -1.17
CA ASP A 1210 -142.96 16.95 -0.37
C ASP A 1210 -142.00 17.27 0.79
N THR A 1211 -141.42 16.26 1.44
CA THR A 1211 -140.45 16.45 2.54
C THR A 1211 -139.15 17.09 2.04
N TYR A 1212 -138.64 16.64 0.89
CA TYR A 1212 -137.46 17.21 0.25
C TYR A 1212 -137.70 18.66 -0.20
N LEU A 1213 -138.82 18.93 -0.89
CA LEU A 1213 -139.19 20.26 -1.34
C LEU A 1213 -139.47 21.21 -0.17
N ALA A 1214 -140.05 20.73 0.94
CA ALA A 1214 -140.22 21.51 2.16
C ALA A 1214 -138.88 21.88 2.81
N THR A 1215 -137.92 20.93 2.87
CA THR A 1215 -136.56 21.18 3.39
C THR A 1215 -135.80 22.20 2.54
N LEU A 1216 -135.82 22.04 1.20
CA LEU A 1216 -135.25 22.99 0.26
C LEU A 1216 -135.89 24.38 0.42
N ARG A 1217 -137.22 24.45 0.42
CA ARG A 1217 -137.97 25.71 0.58
C ARG A 1217 -137.64 26.41 1.90
N SER A 1218 -137.54 25.66 3.00
CA SER A 1218 -137.16 26.17 4.32
C SER A 1218 -135.78 26.84 4.28
N ARG A 1219 -134.76 26.16 3.71
CA ARG A 1219 -133.40 26.70 3.62
C ARG A 1219 -133.31 27.93 2.69
N LEU A 1220 -134.00 27.90 1.55
CA LEU A 1220 -134.10 29.06 0.65
C LEU A 1220 -134.75 30.26 1.37
N GLN A 1221 -135.83 30.04 2.12
CA GLN A 1221 -136.50 31.09 2.89
C GLN A 1221 -135.63 31.62 4.06
N GLN A 1222 -134.86 30.74 4.72
CA GLN A 1222 -133.94 31.13 5.78
C GLN A 1222 -132.80 32.02 5.26
N ALA A 1223 -132.18 31.67 4.13
CA ALA A 1223 -131.12 32.48 3.52
C ALA A 1223 -131.63 33.85 3.06
N ILE A 1224 -132.79 33.90 2.40
CA ILE A 1224 -133.45 35.15 1.99
C ILE A 1224 -133.85 36.00 3.21
N GLY A 1225 -134.33 35.37 4.29
CA GLY A 1225 -134.66 36.03 5.55
C GLY A 1225 -133.44 36.65 6.26
N GLN A 1226 -132.23 36.12 6.02
CA GLN A 1226 -130.96 36.70 6.45
C GLN A 1226 -130.45 37.81 5.49
N GLY A 1227 -131.24 38.22 4.49
CA GLY A 1227 -130.92 39.28 3.55
C GLY A 1227 -129.96 38.87 2.41
N LYS A 1228 -129.61 37.59 2.32
CA LYS A 1228 -128.73 37.02 1.28
C LYS A 1228 -129.50 36.83 -0.04
N ARG A 1229 -128.79 36.89 -1.16
CA ARG A 1229 -129.26 36.29 -2.43
C ARG A 1229 -128.99 34.78 -2.38
N VAL A 1230 -129.65 33.98 -3.21
CA VAL A 1230 -129.39 32.53 -3.29
C VAL A 1230 -129.17 32.11 -4.74
N ARG A 1231 -128.18 31.25 -4.97
CA ARG A 1231 -127.94 30.55 -6.25
C ARG A 1231 -128.07 29.05 -6.04
N ILE A 1232 -128.82 28.40 -6.92
CA ILE A 1232 -128.93 26.94 -6.99
C ILE A 1232 -127.92 26.48 -8.06
N LYS A 1233 -127.17 25.41 -7.77
CA LYS A 1233 -126.17 24.78 -8.64
C LYS A 1233 -126.42 23.27 -8.65
#